data_AF-A0AA38ZZV9-F1
#
_entry.id   AF-A0AA38ZZV9-F1
#
_cell.length_a   1.000
_cell.length_b   1.000
_cell.length_c   1.000
_cell.angle_alpha   90.00
_cell.angle_beta   90.00
_cell.angle_gamma   90.00
#
_symmetry.space_group_name_H-M   'P 1'
#
loop_
_entity.id
_entity.type
_entity.pdbx_description
1 polymer ?
#
loop_
_entity_poly.entity_id
_entity_poly.type
_entity_poly.pdbx_seq_one_letter_code
_entity_poly.pdbx_strand_id
1 'polypeptide(L)'
;MENVETISLDLSRSKKKWFTTKMFAQMKKVFAKMKNLRLLKIYYSHGDRHEMRLPEGFEFPPNLNYLHWEGLVSLPSNFHGEKLVAINLKSSNISELLKGEELLAELQFIDLSNSQQLVKIPELSRMPKLEELNLERCISFYKLHSSNGTFPEMKFLRELNFSGSGIRELPSNIGSLVSLETLDLSYCLNFEKFPEIQRNMKHLKWLYLDKTAIKELPTNIERLEALEFLSLEGCSNFEKFPEIQKNMENLCFLQLDDTPIKDLSCLIGHFPGLETLTLEDCKNLRCVPSSIFHLESLQDCRLKDGSCLAIWQDEEMEHLNCFSLLESATTELPSSFERLKCLTWLKLSNCENLETLPNSIGNLTCLRDLIVCNCPKLDKLPDSLRSLQCCLEQLDVSGCSLMAGAIPDDLWCLFSLVSLDVSGNNIDCIPGGIIHLSQLCELRMNHCLMLKEIPELPSSLRRIEAFGCPLLETLSSDAKHPLWSSLHNCLKSISIQDFECEYPIVHSNYYDRDHHVIKVVIPPGSRGIPEWISHKSMGYEITIDLPKNWYEDNNFLGFALFSHHVSDNYAPFVCYTLELLSDGDQFGEVKTIEFILNGTDPASMVVYFPQIAISSVYRSNRWNKFKAVFSSSFGPDITADFKVESCGIHLIYNKAQDHPQQSLQQFNVKRSHDDTEDHPHHKRSKHV
;
A
#
# COMPACT_ATOMS: atom_id res chain seq x y z
N MET A 1 -22.79 21.29 38.56
CA MET A 1 -22.12 21.51 37.26
C MET A 1 -20.88 22.38 37.37
N GLU A 2 -20.65 23.10 38.48
CA GLU A 2 -19.44 23.94 38.63
C GLU A 2 -18.13 23.15 38.57
N ASN A 3 -18.11 21.87 38.97
CA ASN A 3 -16.92 21.02 38.95
C ASN A 3 -16.65 20.33 37.60
N VAL A 4 -17.43 20.60 36.55
CA VAL A 4 -17.20 19.99 35.23
C VAL A 4 -16.03 20.68 34.55
N GLU A 5 -14.94 19.93 34.34
CA GLU A 5 -13.72 20.45 33.71
C GLU A 5 -13.58 20.09 32.22
N THR A 6 -14.31 19.06 31.77
CA THR A 6 -14.23 18.55 30.39
C THR A 6 -15.60 18.21 29.84
N ILE A 7 -15.83 18.57 28.58
CA ILE A 7 -16.96 18.14 27.78
C ILE A 7 -16.43 17.60 26.45
N SER A 8 -16.90 16.42 26.08
CA SER A 8 -16.69 15.84 24.75
C SER A 8 -18.03 15.35 24.24
N LEU A 9 -18.49 15.94 23.13
CA LEU A 9 -19.76 15.63 22.50
C LEU A 9 -19.50 15.12 21.09
N ASP A 10 -19.87 13.86 20.85
CA ASP A 10 -19.87 13.30 19.51
C ASP A 10 -21.26 13.44 18.89
N LEU A 11 -21.36 14.30 17.88
CA LEU A 11 -22.59 14.56 17.15
C LEU A 11 -22.51 14.05 15.71
N SER A 12 -21.52 13.21 15.38
CA SER A 12 -21.32 12.61 14.05
C SER A 12 -22.52 11.80 13.55
N ARG A 13 -23.25 11.14 14.45
CA ARG A 13 -24.44 10.34 14.12
C ARG A 13 -25.75 11.14 14.17
N SER A 14 -25.66 12.43 14.44
CA SER A 14 -26.82 13.31 14.60
C SER A 14 -27.42 13.68 13.24
N LYS A 15 -28.70 13.40 13.02
CA LYS A 15 -29.41 13.88 11.81
C LYS A 15 -29.51 15.41 11.89
N LYS A 16 -29.23 16.13 10.79
CA LYS A 16 -29.17 17.60 10.51
C LYS A 16 -30.01 18.63 11.31
N LYS A 17 -30.84 18.25 12.29
CA LYS A 17 -31.83 19.12 12.98
C LYS A 17 -31.45 19.57 14.40
N TRP A 18 -30.27 19.24 14.93
CA TRP A 18 -29.95 19.56 16.34
C TRP A 18 -29.55 21.03 16.58
N PHE A 19 -28.78 21.65 15.69
CA PHE A 19 -28.23 23.01 15.87
C PHE A 19 -29.25 24.12 15.58
N THR A 20 -30.30 24.17 16.40
CA THR A 20 -31.29 25.25 16.41
C THR A 20 -30.85 26.39 17.34
N THR A 21 -31.36 27.61 17.11
CA THR A 21 -31.18 28.76 18.02
C THR A 21 -31.56 28.42 19.46
N LYS A 22 -32.59 27.57 19.65
CA LYS A 22 -33.03 27.11 20.98
C LYS A 22 -31.97 26.25 21.66
N MET A 23 -31.29 25.36 20.93
CA MET A 23 -30.22 24.55 21.48
C MET A 23 -29.02 25.40 21.86
N PHE A 24 -28.58 26.34 21.02
CA PHE A 24 -27.50 27.25 21.36
C PHE A 24 -27.83 28.13 22.57
N ALA A 25 -29.08 28.58 22.71
CA ALA A 25 -29.53 29.31 23.90
C ALA A 25 -29.49 28.43 25.17
N GLN A 26 -29.77 27.13 25.06
CA GLN A 26 -29.61 26.18 26.17
C GLN A 26 -28.13 25.93 26.48
N MET A 27 -27.28 25.71 25.47
CA MET A 27 -25.83 25.57 25.65
C MET A 27 -25.26 26.79 26.36
N LYS A 28 -25.61 28.02 25.95
CA LYS A 28 -25.21 29.26 26.62
C LYS A 28 -25.57 29.24 28.11
N LYS A 29 -26.82 28.87 28.45
CA LYS A 29 -27.28 28.78 29.86
C LYS A 29 -26.53 27.72 30.67
N VAL A 30 -26.13 26.62 30.03
CA VAL A 30 -25.39 25.52 30.68
C VAL A 30 -23.92 25.91 30.88
N PHE A 31 -23.27 26.45 29.84
CA PHE A 31 -21.88 26.91 29.90
C PHE A 31 -21.68 28.02 30.92
N ALA A 32 -22.65 28.93 31.10
CA ALA A 32 -22.62 29.95 32.15
C ALA A 32 -22.52 29.37 33.58
N LYS A 33 -22.91 28.11 33.80
CA LYS A 33 -22.81 27.42 35.10
C LYS A 33 -21.55 26.58 35.26
N MET A 34 -20.73 26.44 34.23
CA MET A 34 -19.56 25.56 34.17
C MET A 34 -18.27 26.38 34.23
N LYS A 35 -18.03 27.03 35.38
CA LYS A 35 -16.91 27.97 35.57
C LYS A 35 -15.53 27.32 35.50
N ASN A 36 -15.43 26.01 35.74
CA ASN A 36 -14.17 25.27 35.71
C ASN A 36 -13.93 24.51 34.39
N LEU A 37 -14.79 24.70 33.38
CA LEU A 37 -14.65 24.00 32.10
C LEU A 37 -13.39 24.49 31.36
N ARG A 38 -12.48 23.55 31.10
CA ARG A 38 -11.18 23.78 30.46
C ARG A 38 -11.08 23.13 29.08
N LEU A 39 -11.76 22.01 28.87
CA LEU A 39 -11.72 21.23 27.64
C LEU A 39 -13.13 21.13 27.05
N LEU A 40 -13.30 21.64 25.83
CA LEU A 40 -14.53 21.49 25.06
C LEU A 40 -14.22 20.84 23.71
N LYS A 41 -14.80 19.66 23.47
CA LYS A 41 -14.72 18.96 22.19
C LYS A 41 -16.12 18.73 21.63
N ILE A 42 -16.35 19.17 20.40
CA ILE A 42 -17.59 18.95 19.67
C ILE A 42 -17.25 18.39 18.29
N TYR A 43 -17.51 17.10 18.10
CA TYR A 43 -17.30 16.41 16.83
C TYR A 43 -18.57 16.49 15.99
N TYR A 44 -18.42 16.81 14.71
CA TYR A 44 -19.53 16.95 13.79
C TYR A 44 -19.15 16.46 12.40
N SER A 45 -19.48 15.20 12.13
CA SER A 45 -19.27 14.56 10.83
C SER A 45 -20.48 14.79 9.92
N HIS A 46 -20.32 15.67 8.94
CA HIS A 46 -21.01 15.53 7.66
C HIS A 46 -20.16 16.18 6.59
N GLY A 47 -19.55 15.33 5.75
CA GLY A 47 -18.84 15.72 4.54
C GLY A 47 -19.55 16.88 3.82
N ASP A 48 -18.81 17.99 3.73
CA ASP A 48 -18.95 19.12 2.81
C ASP A 48 -20.25 19.93 2.71
N ARG A 49 -21.27 19.78 3.56
CA ARG A 49 -22.53 20.55 3.34
C ARG A 49 -23.23 21.19 4.53
N HIS A 50 -22.71 21.10 5.77
CA HIS A 50 -23.40 21.69 6.92
C HIS A 50 -22.56 22.72 7.67
N GLU A 51 -22.82 23.98 7.31
CA GLU A 51 -22.39 25.15 8.04
C GLU A 51 -23.02 25.22 9.44
N MET A 52 -22.19 25.25 10.48
CA MET A 52 -22.63 25.55 11.84
C MET A 52 -22.38 27.02 12.17
N ARG A 53 -23.46 27.81 12.19
CA ARG A 53 -23.41 29.23 12.53
C ARG A 53 -23.79 29.42 14.00
N LEU A 54 -22.84 29.89 14.79
CA LEU A 54 -23.11 30.31 16.17
C LEU A 54 -23.97 31.59 16.16
N PRO A 55 -25.00 31.69 17.03
CA PRO A 55 -25.80 32.90 17.12
C PRO A 55 -24.97 34.07 17.65
N GLU A 56 -25.37 35.28 17.27
CA GLU A 56 -24.75 36.52 17.74
C GLU A 56 -24.81 36.61 19.28
N GLY A 57 -23.68 36.96 19.91
CA GLY A 57 -23.54 36.99 21.37
C GLY A 57 -23.47 35.61 22.03
N PHE A 58 -23.14 34.55 21.30
CA PHE A 58 -22.75 33.27 21.90
C PHE A 58 -21.49 33.46 22.75
N GLU A 59 -21.52 32.96 23.99
CA GLU A 59 -20.41 33.09 24.93
C GLU A 59 -19.80 31.72 25.20
N PHE A 60 -18.51 31.61 24.97
CA PHE A 60 -17.74 30.45 25.36
C PHE A 60 -17.41 30.50 26.86
N PRO A 61 -17.21 29.33 27.50
CA PRO A 61 -16.73 29.27 28.87
C PRO A 61 -15.41 30.06 29.04
N PRO A 62 -15.27 30.90 30.08
CA PRO A 62 -14.18 31.88 30.19
C PRO A 62 -12.80 31.30 30.56
N ASN A 63 -12.74 30.01 30.93
CA ASN A 63 -11.51 29.34 31.38
C ASN A 63 -11.12 28.17 30.46
N LEU A 64 -11.54 28.20 29.19
CA LEU A 64 -11.14 27.18 28.23
C LEU A 64 -9.63 27.26 27.96
N ASN A 65 -8.99 26.09 28.05
CA ASN A 65 -7.60 25.85 27.66
C ASN A 65 -7.55 25.11 26.31
N TYR A 66 -8.58 24.36 25.96
CA TYR A 66 -8.63 23.56 24.75
C TYR A 66 -10.02 23.63 24.12
N LEU A 67 -10.06 23.98 22.84
CA LEU A 67 -11.27 24.01 22.04
C LEU A 67 -11.09 23.12 20.81
N HIS A 68 -11.92 22.08 20.69
CA HIS A 68 -12.11 21.34 19.46
C HIS A 68 -13.55 21.50 18.97
N TRP A 69 -13.74 21.95 17.74
CA TRP A 69 -15.06 22.14 17.16
C TRP A 69 -15.05 22.05 15.64
N GLU A 70 -15.70 21.04 15.10
CA GLU A 70 -15.80 20.80 13.65
C GLU A 70 -17.01 21.50 13.02
N GLY A 71 -16.85 21.99 11.78
CA GLY A 71 -17.95 22.55 10.97
C GLY A 71 -18.36 23.98 11.32
N LEU A 72 -17.58 24.71 12.14
CA LEU A 72 -17.85 26.12 12.44
C LEU A 72 -17.69 27.00 11.20
N VAL A 73 -18.51 28.03 11.06
CA VAL A 73 -18.35 29.06 10.01
C VAL A 73 -17.50 30.24 10.47
N SER A 74 -17.52 30.56 11.76
CA SER A 74 -16.72 31.63 12.35
C SER A 74 -16.76 31.54 13.87
N LEU A 75 -15.69 31.99 14.53
CA LEU A 75 -15.75 32.32 15.94
C LEU A 75 -16.51 33.65 16.14
N PRO A 76 -17.29 33.81 17.22
CA PRO A 76 -18.01 35.05 17.50
C PRO A 76 -17.03 36.16 17.86
N SER A 77 -17.40 37.42 17.60
CA SER A 77 -16.51 38.57 17.83
C SER A 77 -16.15 38.81 19.30
N ASN A 78 -16.96 38.31 20.24
CA ASN A 78 -16.73 38.33 21.68
C ASN A 78 -16.00 37.07 22.19
N PHE A 79 -15.34 36.32 21.31
CA PHE A 79 -14.55 35.16 21.70
C PHE A 79 -13.23 35.59 22.34
N HIS A 80 -13.09 35.35 23.64
CA HIS A 80 -11.87 35.63 24.39
C HIS A 80 -11.03 34.35 24.52
N GLY A 81 -9.96 34.27 23.74
CA GLY A 81 -9.08 33.09 23.64
C GLY A 81 -7.81 33.16 24.49
N GLU A 82 -7.67 34.13 25.40
CA GLU A 82 -6.42 34.48 26.09
C GLU A 82 -5.79 33.32 26.89
N LYS A 83 -6.61 32.39 27.39
CA LYS A 83 -6.18 31.21 28.17
C LYS A 83 -6.07 29.93 27.34
N LEU A 84 -6.43 29.98 26.05
CA LEU A 84 -6.37 28.82 25.19
C LEU A 84 -4.92 28.43 24.96
N VAL A 85 -4.63 27.16 25.20
CA VAL A 85 -3.38 26.49 24.87
C VAL A 85 -3.49 25.83 23.50
N ALA A 86 -4.67 25.34 23.13
CA ALA A 86 -4.88 24.70 21.83
C ALA A 86 -6.25 24.99 21.24
N ILE A 87 -6.28 25.16 19.92
CA ILE A 87 -7.49 25.31 19.13
C ILE A 87 -7.45 24.36 17.93
N ASN A 88 -8.46 23.51 17.83
CA ASN A 88 -8.62 22.53 16.76
C ASN A 88 -9.99 22.74 16.11
N LEU A 89 -10.00 23.45 14.99
CA LEU A 89 -11.20 23.72 14.20
C LEU A 89 -11.08 23.04 12.83
N LYS A 90 -10.47 21.86 12.78
CA LYS A 90 -10.33 21.12 11.53
C LYS A 90 -11.67 20.90 10.84
N SER A 91 -11.64 20.84 9.51
CA SER A 91 -12.82 20.68 8.65
C SER A 91 -13.92 21.71 8.96
N SER A 92 -13.53 22.95 9.26
CA SER A 92 -14.44 24.07 9.47
C SER A 92 -14.54 24.95 8.22
N ASN A 93 -15.62 25.72 8.11
CA ASN A 93 -15.83 26.69 7.04
C ASN A 93 -15.39 28.10 7.46
N ILE A 94 -14.36 28.20 8.30
CA ILE A 94 -13.87 29.47 8.83
C ILE A 94 -13.08 30.20 7.76
N SER A 95 -13.41 31.47 7.54
CA SER A 95 -12.67 32.34 6.62
C SER A 95 -11.55 33.14 7.28
N GLU A 96 -11.74 33.52 8.54
CA GLU A 96 -10.74 34.18 9.39
C GLU A 96 -10.87 33.64 10.81
N LEU A 97 -9.76 33.22 11.41
CA LEU A 97 -9.78 32.63 12.75
C LEU A 97 -10.34 33.61 13.80
N LEU A 98 -9.86 34.85 13.80
CA LEU A 98 -10.35 35.93 14.66
C LEU A 98 -10.36 37.25 13.89
N LYS A 99 -11.44 38.02 14.03
CA LYS A 99 -11.61 39.33 13.37
C LYS A 99 -10.76 40.46 13.99
N GLY A 100 -9.91 40.16 14.98
CA GLY A 100 -9.14 41.13 15.75
C GLY A 100 -7.68 40.70 15.98
N GLU A 101 -6.87 41.66 16.43
CA GLU A 101 -5.43 41.51 16.73
C GLU A 101 -5.18 41.18 18.20
N GLU A 102 -6.05 40.36 18.81
CA GLU A 102 -5.92 39.99 20.22
C GLU A 102 -4.68 39.11 20.45
N LEU A 103 -4.00 39.33 21.58
CA LEU A 103 -2.82 38.57 21.97
C LEU A 103 -3.24 37.20 22.53
N LEU A 104 -2.89 36.12 21.85
CA LEU A 104 -3.16 34.75 22.26
C LEU A 104 -1.91 34.17 22.93
N ALA A 105 -1.55 34.73 24.09
CA ALA A 105 -0.25 34.53 24.73
C ALA A 105 0.04 33.09 25.17
N GLU A 106 -1.00 32.30 25.46
CA GLU A 106 -0.88 30.91 25.93
C GLU A 106 -0.98 29.87 24.80
N LEU A 107 -1.32 30.29 23.57
CA LEU A 107 -1.63 29.38 22.48
C LEU A 107 -0.36 28.71 21.94
N GLN A 108 -0.37 27.38 21.95
CA GLN A 108 0.71 26.49 21.53
C GLN A 108 0.35 25.70 20.27
N PHE A 109 -0.92 25.30 20.11
CA PHE A 109 -1.34 24.43 19.01
C PHE A 109 -2.54 25.00 18.26
N ILE A 110 -2.42 25.08 16.93
CA ILE A 110 -3.51 25.51 16.05
C ILE A 110 -3.67 24.49 14.93
N ASP A 111 -4.82 23.84 14.87
CA ASP A 111 -5.21 22.97 13.77
C ASP A 111 -6.47 23.55 13.11
N LEU A 112 -6.29 24.04 11.88
CA LEU A 112 -7.36 24.51 11.00
C LEU A 112 -7.41 23.68 9.72
N SER A 113 -6.82 22.47 9.71
CA SER A 113 -6.74 21.61 8.54
C SER A 113 -8.10 21.42 7.87
N ASN A 114 -8.10 21.30 6.54
CA ASN A 114 -9.29 21.21 5.69
C ASN A 114 -10.28 22.39 5.83
N SER A 115 -9.83 23.57 6.29
CA SER A 115 -10.63 24.80 6.29
C SER A 115 -10.53 25.53 4.96
N GLN A 116 -11.26 25.04 3.95
CA GLN A 116 -11.10 25.48 2.55
C GLN A 116 -11.36 26.98 2.30
N GLN A 117 -12.15 27.63 3.16
CA GLN A 117 -12.48 29.06 3.08
C GLN A 117 -11.49 29.96 3.83
N LEU A 118 -10.52 29.41 4.56
CA LEU A 118 -9.60 30.17 5.38
C LEU A 118 -8.70 31.04 4.49
N VAL A 119 -8.81 32.36 4.67
CA VAL A 119 -8.01 33.35 3.93
C VAL A 119 -6.91 33.92 4.81
N LYS A 120 -7.15 34.01 6.12
CA LYS A 120 -6.28 34.74 7.04
C LYS A 120 -6.26 34.15 8.45
N ILE A 121 -5.09 34.19 9.07
CA ILE A 121 -4.88 33.93 10.50
C ILE A 121 -4.30 35.19 11.17
N PRO A 122 -4.42 35.32 12.51
CA PRO A 122 -3.68 36.31 13.28
C PRO A 122 -2.18 36.22 12.99
N GLU A 123 -1.47 37.35 13.06
CA GLU A 123 -0.03 37.34 12.91
C GLU A 123 0.64 36.41 13.93
N LEU A 124 1.66 35.65 13.51
CA LEU A 124 2.40 34.75 14.41
C LEU A 124 3.00 35.48 15.62
N SER A 125 3.29 36.78 15.48
CA SER A 125 3.76 37.66 16.56
C SER A 125 2.80 37.76 17.75
N ARG A 126 1.51 37.48 17.54
CA ARG A 126 0.46 37.48 18.56
C ARG A 126 0.37 36.17 19.33
N MET A 127 1.09 35.14 18.89
CA MET A 127 1.06 33.79 19.45
C MET A 127 2.50 33.37 19.80
N PRO A 128 3.16 34.06 20.76
CA PRO A 128 4.59 33.90 21.01
C PRO A 128 5.00 32.51 21.54
N LYS A 129 4.05 31.74 22.07
CA LYS A 129 4.24 30.35 22.54
C LYS A 129 3.83 29.30 21.51
N LEU A 130 3.47 29.69 20.28
CA LEU A 130 3.03 28.76 19.26
C LEU A 130 4.12 27.73 18.95
N GLU A 131 3.76 26.46 19.03
CA GLU A 131 4.60 25.29 18.76
C GLU A 131 4.25 24.66 17.41
N GLU A 132 2.96 24.58 17.08
CA GLU A 132 2.46 23.92 15.88
C GLU A 132 1.33 24.75 15.22
N LEU A 133 1.43 24.92 13.90
CA LEU A 133 0.38 25.47 13.07
C LEU A 133 0.11 24.55 11.88
N ASN A 134 -1.08 23.95 11.86
CA ASN A 134 -1.55 23.11 10.79
C ASN A 134 -2.68 23.81 9.99
N LEU A 135 -2.36 24.17 8.75
CA LEU A 135 -3.24 24.73 7.72
C LEU A 135 -3.35 23.80 6.50
N GLU A 136 -3.19 22.49 6.69
CA GLU A 136 -3.34 21.50 5.63
C GLU A 136 -4.66 21.70 4.87
N ARG A 137 -4.65 21.58 3.53
CA ARG A 137 -5.82 21.67 2.64
C ARG A 137 -6.63 22.97 2.79
N CYS A 138 -6.01 24.05 3.29
CA CYS A 138 -6.60 25.38 3.33
C CYS A 138 -6.40 26.11 1.98
N ILE A 139 -7.15 25.69 0.96
CA ILE A 139 -6.97 26.12 -0.44
C ILE A 139 -7.11 27.64 -0.70
N SER A 140 -7.81 28.38 0.17
CA SER A 140 -7.95 29.83 0.05
C SER A 140 -6.84 30.62 0.76
N PHE A 141 -5.99 29.94 1.53
CA PHE A 141 -4.92 30.56 2.29
C PHE A 141 -3.70 30.75 1.37
N TYR A 142 -3.56 31.95 0.79
CA TYR A 142 -2.57 32.19 -0.27
C TYR A 142 -1.26 32.84 0.20
N LYS A 143 -1.20 33.37 1.43
CA LYS A 143 -0.03 34.08 1.94
C LYS A 143 0.07 34.04 3.46
N LEU A 144 1.26 33.75 3.96
CA LEU A 144 1.62 33.98 5.36
C LEU A 144 2.16 35.41 5.54
N HIS A 145 1.46 36.24 6.30
CA HIS A 145 1.88 37.63 6.56
C HIS A 145 2.92 37.71 7.69
N SER A 146 3.91 38.60 7.54
CA SER A 146 4.81 39.04 8.61
C SER A 146 4.82 40.57 8.71
N SER A 147 4.63 41.13 9.92
CA SER A 147 4.66 42.58 10.14
C SER A 147 6.09 43.10 10.05
N ASN A 148 6.29 44.19 9.29
CA ASN A 148 7.58 44.86 9.08
C ASN A 148 8.74 43.95 8.64
N GLY A 149 8.45 42.76 8.10
CA GLY A 149 9.48 41.81 7.67
C GLY A 149 10.23 41.12 8.81
N THR A 150 9.69 41.06 10.03
CA THR A 150 10.33 40.37 11.17
C THR A 150 9.35 39.43 11.88
N PHE A 151 9.69 38.14 12.00
CA PHE A 151 9.08 37.31 13.04
C PHE A 151 9.77 37.68 14.36
N PRO A 152 9.02 37.99 15.44
CA PRO A 152 9.63 38.00 16.77
C PRO A 152 10.27 36.65 17.04
N GLU A 153 11.26 36.55 17.94
CA GLU A 153 11.98 35.31 18.23
C GLU A 153 11.01 34.17 18.64
N MET A 154 10.48 33.46 17.66
CA MET A 154 9.54 32.34 17.78
C MET A 154 10.31 31.13 18.29
N LYS A 155 10.65 31.14 19.58
CA LYS A 155 11.51 30.14 20.22
C LYS A 155 10.86 28.76 20.36
N PHE A 156 9.54 28.70 20.21
CA PHE A 156 8.75 27.50 20.45
C PHE A 156 8.21 26.86 19.17
N LEU A 157 8.16 27.59 18.05
CA LEU A 157 7.54 27.11 16.82
C LEU A 157 8.41 26.01 16.20
N ARG A 158 7.90 24.77 16.21
CA ARG A 158 8.56 23.56 15.69
C ARG A 158 7.96 23.10 14.38
N GLU A 159 6.67 23.30 14.17
CA GLU A 159 5.99 22.73 13.00
C GLU A 159 5.07 23.74 12.30
N LEU A 160 5.25 23.82 10.98
CA LEU A 160 4.38 24.54 10.05
C LEU A 160 3.93 23.58 8.95
N ASN A 161 2.65 23.27 8.91
CA ASN A 161 2.06 22.45 7.86
C ASN A 161 1.12 23.30 7.00
N PHE A 162 1.50 23.49 5.74
CA PHE A 162 0.72 24.17 4.70
C PHE A 162 0.34 23.21 3.57
N SER A 163 0.47 21.90 3.75
CA SER A 163 0.28 20.90 2.70
C SER A 163 -1.08 21.03 2.03
N GLY A 164 -1.16 21.10 0.70
CA GLY A 164 -2.39 21.29 -0.06
C GLY A 164 -3.08 22.64 0.14
N SER A 165 -2.42 23.62 0.77
CA SER A 165 -2.94 24.99 0.89
C SER A 165 -2.73 25.80 -0.39
N GLY A 166 -3.40 26.95 -0.49
CA GLY A 166 -3.28 27.87 -1.62
C GLY A 166 -2.02 28.73 -1.62
N ILE A 167 -1.06 28.48 -0.71
CA ILE A 167 0.07 29.37 -0.46
C ILE A 167 0.94 29.53 -1.70
N ARG A 168 1.31 30.79 -2.00
CA ARG A 168 2.09 31.15 -3.19
C ARG A 168 3.50 31.61 -2.85
N GLU A 169 3.66 32.21 -1.68
CA GLU A 169 4.92 32.76 -1.21
C GLU A 169 5.03 32.64 0.31
N LEU A 170 6.24 32.36 0.78
CA LEU A 170 6.64 32.54 2.16
C LEU A 170 7.30 33.91 2.34
N PRO A 171 7.19 34.54 3.52
CA PRO A 171 7.85 35.80 3.76
C PRO A 171 9.38 35.63 3.77
N SER A 172 10.10 36.65 3.28
CA SER A 172 11.56 36.60 3.04
C SER A 172 12.42 36.36 4.29
N ASN A 173 11.82 36.47 5.46
CA ASN A 173 12.44 36.31 6.77
C ASN A 173 12.10 34.96 7.42
N ILE A 174 11.58 33.96 6.68
CA ILE A 174 11.28 32.62 7.20
C ILE A 174 12.48 32.01 7.95
N GLY A 175 13.71 32.31 7.51
CA GLY A 175 14.96 31.90 8.18
C GLY A 175 15.14 32.42 9.61
N SER A 176 14.29 33.34 10.09
CA SER A 176 14.29 33.79 11.49
C SER A 176 13.55 32.84 12.44
N LEU A 177 12.82 31.84 11.92
CA LEU A 177 12.18 30.78 12.69
C LEU A 177 13.23 29.73 13.11
N VAL A 178 14.14 30.12 14.00
CA VAL A 178 15.33 29.33 14.35
C VAL A 178 15.02 28.01 15.04
N SER A 179 13.84 27.87 15.65
CA SER A 179 13.38 26.67 16.36
C SER A 179 12.55 25.73 15.48
N LEU A 180 12.26 26.11 14.23
CA LEU A 180 11.42 25.31 13.33
C LEU A 180 12.12 23.99 13.01
N GLU A 181 11.41 22.88 13.14
CA GLU A 181 11.88 21.51 12.91
C GLU A 181 11.29 20.91 11.64
N THR A 182 10.02 21.21 11.36
CA THR A 182 9.28 20.71 10.20
C THR A 182 8.60 21.85 9.43
N LEU A 183 8.78 21.87 8.11
CA LEU A 183 8.04 22.71 7.19
C LEU A 183 7.48 21.86 6.05
N ASP A 184 6.16 21.73 5.97
CA ASP A 184 5.47 21.02 4.90
C ASP A 184 4.73 22.00 3.99
N LEU A 185 5.13 22.06 2.72
CA LEU A 185 4.55 22.84 1.63
C LEU A 185 4.06 21.93 0.50
N SER A 186 3.93 20.63 0.75
CA SER A 186 3.56 19.65 -0.26
C SER A 186 2.20 20.00 -0.89
N TYR A 187 1.96 19.64 -2.14
CA TYR A 187 0.72 19.92 -2.88
C TYR A 187 0.33 21.42 -2.95
N CYS A 188 1.23 22.35 -2.65
CA CYS A 188 1.02 23.79 -2.87
C CYS A 188 1.28 24.13 -4.35
N LEU A 189 0.30 23.84 -5.21
CA LEU A 189 0.40 23.89 -6.68
C LEU A 189 0.81 25.24 -7.29
N ASN A 190 0.73 26.34 -6.52
CA ASN A 190 1.10 27.69 -6.97
C ASN A 190 2.35 28.24 -6.27
N PHE A 191 3.05 27.42 -5.48
CA PHE A 191 4.28 27.82 -4.79
C PHE A 191 5.46 27.73 -5.74
N GLU A 192 5.93 28.86 -6.28
CA GLU A 192 6.94 28.88 -7.35
C GLU A 192 8.39 29.09 -6.87
N LYS A 193 8.59 29.66 -5.68
CA LYS A 193 9.91 30.03 -5.17
C LYS A 193 9.98 29.96 -3.65
N PHE A 194 11.02 29.32 -3.16
CA PHE A 194 11.38 29.37 -1.74
C PHE A 194 12.26 30.61 -1.45
N PRO A 195 12.02 31.35 -0.35
CA PRO A 195 12.75 32.58 -0.05
C PRO A 195 14.22 32.32 0.36
N GLU A 196 15.08 33.30 0.11
CA GLU A 196 16.48 33.27 0.57
C GLU A 196 16.58 33.20 2.10
N ILE A 197 17.48 32.35 2.61
CA ILE A 197 17.62 32.07 4.04
C ILE A 197 18.55 33.11 4.66
N GLN A 198 17.99 34.13 5.30
CA GLN A 198 18.76 35.25 5.87
C GLN A 198 19.58 34.89 7.12
N ARG A 199 19.18 33.84 7.87
CA ARG A 199 19.84 33.38 9.10
C ARG A 199 19.87 31.86 9.14
N ASN A 200 20.88 31.27 9.77
CA ASN A 200 21.02 29.82 9.85
C ASN A 200 19.88 29.21 10.67
N MET A 201 19.21 28.23 10.09
CA MET A 201 18.14 27.46 10.74
C MET A 201 18.75 26.19 11.32
N LYS A 202 18.99 26.20 12.63
CA LYS A 202 19.75 25.14 13.32
C LYS A 202 18.92 23.92 13.72
N HIS A 203 17.61 23.95 13.48
CA HIS A 203 16.68 22.92 13.94
C HIS A 203 15.81 22.35 12.82
N LEU A 204 15.77 22.96 11.63
CA LEU A 204 14.89 22.48 10.55
C LEU A 204 15.46 21.18 10.00
N LYS A 205 14.75 20.09 10.26
CA LYS A 205 15.11 18.70 9.94
C LYS A 205 14.36 18.20 8.72
N TRP A 206 13.09 18.54 8.58
CA TRP A 206 12.23 18.05 7.52
C TRP A 206 11.65 19.19 6.69
N LEU A 207 11.94 19.17 5.38
CA LEU A 207 11.39 20.10 4.39
C LEU A 207 10.71 19.33 3.27
N TYR A 208 9.39 19.45 3.18
CA TYR A 208 8.58 18.82 2.14
C TYR A 208 8.09 19.88 1.16
N LEU A 209 8.40 19.69 -0.13
CA LEU A 209 8.04 20.57 -1.24
C LEU A 209 7.33 19.81 -2.36
N ASP A 210 6.84 18.60 -2.07
CA ASP A 210 6.29 17.69 -3.07
C ASP A 210 5.16 18.32 -3.86
N LYS A 211 5.09 18.09 -5.17
CA LYS A 211 4.00 18.53 -6.04
C LYS A 211 3.73 20.04 -5.94
N THR A 212 4.79 20.82 -5.79
CA THR A 212 4.77 22.29 -5.89
C THR A 212 5.17 22.76 -7.28
N ALA A 213 4.96 24.05 -7.57
CA ALA A 213 5.41 24.68 -8.81
C ALA A 213 6.85 25.24 -8.71
N ILE A 214 7.62 24.80 -7.71
CA ILE A 214 8.93 25.37 -7.40
C ILE A 214 9.90 25.19 -8.58
N LYS A 215 10.58 26.29 -8.93
CA LYS A 215 11.56 26.31 -10.04
C LYS A 215 13.00 26.18 -9.56
N GLU A 216 13.29 26.73 -8.38
CA GLU A 216 14.60 26.76 -7.77
C GLU A 216 14.48 26.81 -6.23
N LEU A 217 15.42 26.16 -5.55
CA LEU A 217 15.69 26.37 -4.12
C LEU A 217 16.55 27.64 -3.92
N PRO A 218 16.58 28.24 -2.72
CA PRO A 218 17.44 29.39 -2.45
C PRO A 218 18.92 29.06 -2.63
N THR A 219 19.71 30.06 -3.03
CA THR A 219 21.16 29.90 -3.27
C THR A 219 21.98 29.62 -2.01
N ASN A 220 21.38 29.77 -0.84
CA ASN A 220 21.96 29.56 0.48
C ASN A 220 21.25 28.45 1.27
N ILE A 221 20.76 27.41 0.57
CA ILE A 221 20.08 26.25 1.18
C ILE A 221 20.96 25.54 2.23
N GLU A 222 22.29 25.64 2.12
CA GLU A 222 23.24 25.10 3.10
C GLU A 222 23.16 25.76 4.49
N ARG A 223 22.37 26.84 4.63
CA ARG A 223 22.04 27.46 5.93
C ARG A 223 21.00 26.67 6.73
N LEU A 224 20.37 25.66 6.13
CA LEU A 224 19.55 24.67 6.84
C LEU A 224 20.46 23.61 7.47
N GLU A 225 21.22 24.01 8.51
CA GLU A 225 22.35 23.23 9.04
C GLU A 225 21.95 21.87 9.61
N ALA A 226 20.70 21.70 10.03
CA ALA A 226 20.18 20.46 10.62
C ALA A 226 19.24 19.68 9.67
N LEU A 227 19.19 20.03 8.39
CA LEU A 227 18.29 19.39 7.44
C LEU A 227 18.69 17.93 7.27
N GLU A 228 17.77 17.03 7.61
CA GLU A 228 17.92 15.57 7.52
C GLU A 228 17.18 15.02 6.31
N PHE A 229 16.04 15.62 5.95
CA PHE A 229 15.14 15.17 4.90
C PHE A 229 14.68 16.33 4.02
N LEU A 230 14.87 16.17 2.71
CA LEU A 230 14.38 17.08 1.67
C LEU A 230 13.63 16.30 0.59
N SER A 231 12.35 16.61 0.39
CA SER A 231 11.57 16.02 -0.70
C SER A 231 11.01 17.08 -1.65
N LEU A 232 11.14 16.79 -2.94
CA LEU A 232 10.71 17.60 -4.09
C LEU A 232 9.94 16.73 -5.09
N GLU A 233 9.36 15.61 -4.64
CA GLU A 233 8.65 14.64 -5.49
C GLU A 233 7.60 15.35 -6.35
N GLY A 234 7.56 15.12 -7.66
CA GLY A 234 6.55 15.68 -8.55
C GLY A 234 6.63 17.20 -8.75
N CYS A 235 7.76 17.84 -8.41
CA CYS A 235 8.00 19.25 -8.71
C CYS A 235 8.24 19.45 -10.21
N SER A 236 7.15 19.53 -10.98
CA SER A 236 7.13 19.56 -12.46
C SER A 236 7.92 20.71 -13.14
N ASN A 237 8.39 21.71 -12.40
CA ASN A 237 9.21 22.83 -12.91
C ASN A 237 10.64 22.87 -12.34
N PHE A 238 11.04 21.91 -11.50
CA PHE A 238 12.33 21.92 -10.82
C PHE A 238 13.44 21.32 -11.70
N GLU A 239 14.12 22.16 -12.48
CA GLU A 239 15.10 21.70 -13.48
C GLU A 239 16.54 21.55 -12.97
N LYS A 240 16.88 22.18 -11.85
CA LYS A 240 18.24 22.19 -11.29
C LYS A 240 18.26 22.44 -9.80
N PHE A 241 19.24 21.85 -9.13
CA PHE A 241 19.56 22.13 -7.73
C PHE A 241 20.52 23.34 -7.65
N PRO A 242 20.46 24.18 -6.60
CA PRO A 242 21.33 25.35 -6.46
C PRO A 242 22.81 24.96 -6.25
N GLU A 243 23.73 25.87 -6.58
CA GLU A 243 25.15 25.71 -6.24
C GLU A 243 25.36 25.72 -4.73
N ILE A 244 26.03 24.70 -4.21
CA ILE A 244 26.28 24.53 -2.77
C ILE A 244 27.69 25.00 -2.44
N GLN A 245 27.78 25.99 -1.54
CA GLN A 245 29.08 26.57 -1.14
C GLN A 245 29.69 25.88 0.07
N LYS A 246 28.89 25.15 0.86
CA LYS A 246 29.29 24.47 2.09
C LYS A 246 28.51 23.17 2.23
N ASN A 247 29.19 22.12 2.69
CA ASN A 247 28.59 20.81 2.90
C ASN A 247 27.38 20.85 3.84
N MET A 248 26.35 20.08 3.50
CA MET A 248 25.18 19.83 4.32
C MET A 248 25.35 18.49 5.03
N GLU A 249 26.10 18.52 6.13
CA GLU A 249 26.58 17.33 6.86
C GLU A 249 25.47 16.40 7.38
N ASN A 250 24.25 16.93 7.60
CA ASN A 250 23.15 16.18 8.20
C ASN A 250 22.13 15.65 7.19
N LEU A 251 22.22 16.03 5.90
CA LEU A 251 21.22 15.61 4.91
C LEU A 251 21.38 14.12 4.63
N CYS A 252 20.42 13.32 5.10
CA CYS A 252 20.43 11.86 4.98
C CYS A 252 19.50 11.37 3.86
N PHE A 253 18.44 12.12 3.54
CA PHE A 253 17.45 11.72 2.55
C PHE A 253 17.12 12.84 1.57
N LEU A 254 17.27 12.57 0.27
CA LEU A 254 16.91 13.48 -0.81
C LEU A 254 16.01 12.76 -1.84
N GLN A 255 14.79 13.24 -1.99
CA GLN A 255 13.83 12.72 -2.96
C GLN A 255 13.54 13.74 -4.06
N LEU A 256 13.81 13.33 -5.30
CA LEU A 256 13.71 14.16 -6.51
C LEU A 256 12.84 13.49 -7.58
N ASP A 257 12.04 12.50 -7.20
CA ASP A 257 11.23 11.72 -8.14
C ASP A 257 10.25 12.60 -8.93
N ASP A 258 9.94 12.25 -10.17
CA ASP A 258 9.03 12.97 -11.08
C ASP A 258 9.37 14.48 -11.23
N THR A 259 10.65 14.82 -11.20
CA THR A 259 11.15 16.18 -11.48
C THR A 259 11.82 16.29 -12.86
N PRO A 260 11.75 17.45 -13.54
CA PRO A 260 12.45 17.68 -14.80
C PRO A 260 13.95 18.01 -14.60
N ILE A 261 14.57 17.53 -13.52
CA ILE A 261 15.95 17.83 -13.18
C ILE A 261 16.92 17.36 -14.29
N LYS A 262 17.88 18.20 -14.65
CA LYS A 262 18.79 17.96 -15.79
C LYS A 262 20.19 17.53 -15.39
N ASP A 263 20.65 17.95 -14.22
CA ASP A 263 22.03 17.79 -13.75
C ASP A 263 22.09 17.70 -12.22
N LEU A 264 22.96 16.83 -11.72
CA LEU A 264 23.23 16.54 -10.30
C LEU A 264 24.67 16.87 -9.90
N SER A 265 25.45 17.54 -10.74
CA SER A 265 26.86 17.83 -10.51
C SER A 265 27.14 18.60 -9.21
N CYS A 266 26.17 19.40 -8.73
CA CYS A 266 26.29 20.12 -7.46
C CYS A 266 26.09 19.24 -6.20
N LEU A 267 25.59 18.01 -6.34
CA LEU A 267 25.41 17.10 -5.20
C LEU A 267 26.74 16.44 -4.78
N ILE A 268 27.71 16.41 -5.70
CA ILE A 268 28.98 15.70 -5.55
C ILE A 268 29.81 16.31 -4.41
N GLY A 269 30.12 15.50 -3.39
CA GLY A 269 30.99 15.90 -2.28
C GLY A 269 30.39 16.90 -1.28
N HIS A 270 29.13 17.32 -1.48
CA HIS A 270 28.45 18.30 -0.62
C HIS A 270 27.47 17.67 0.38
N PHE A 271 27.08 16.41 0.18
CA PHE A 271 26.18 15.67 1.10
C PHE A 271 26.86 14.41 1.65
N PRO A 272 27.94 14.54 2.43
CA PRO A 272 28.70 13.38 2.91
C PRO A 272 27.87 12.40 3.75
N GLY A 273 26.79 12.87 4.38
CA GLY A 273 25.85 12.06 5.16
C GLY A 273 24.65 11.50 4.38
N LEU A 274 24.59 11.66 3.05
CA LEU A 274 23.42 11.21 2.28
C LEU A 274 23.33 9.69 2.24
N GLU A 275 22.28 9.14 2.85
CA GLU A 275 22.00 7.70 2.92
C GLU A 275 21.05 7.23 1.82
N THR A 276 20.13 8.09 1.38
CA THR A 276 19.13 7.76 0.37
C THR A 276 18.95 8.86 -0.67
N LEU A 277 19.00 8.47 -1.95
CA LEU A 277 18.69 9.32 -3.09
C LEU A 277 17.70 8.63 -4.03
N THR A 278 16.55 9.28 -4.27
CA THR A 278 15.56 8.81 -5.24
C THR A 278 15.42 9.79 -6.42
N LEU A 279 15.50 9.24 -7.63
CA LEU A 279 15.46 9.92 -8.93
C LEU A 279 14.57 9.15 -9.92
N GLU A 280 13.49 8.55 -9.42
CA GLU A 280 12.47 7.86 -10.21
C GLU A 280 11.72 8.88 -11.08
N ASP A 281 11.30 8.54 -12.29
CA ASP A 281 10.54 9.44 -13.17
C ASP A 281 11.19 10.80 -13.56
N CYS A 282 12.50 10.97 -13.36
CA CYS A 282 13.25 12.16 -13.81
C CYS A 282 13.51 12.21 -15.33
N LYS A 283 12.48 12.52 -16.13
CA LYS A 283 12.48 12.41 -17.61
C LYS A 283 13.57 13.22 -18.35
N ASN A 284 14.07 14.29 -17.75
CA ASN A 284 15.05 15.19 -18.37
C ASN A 284 16.49 14.95 -17.86
N LEU A 285 16.67 14.04 -16.92
CA LEU A 285 17.97 13.73 -16.35
C LEU A 285 18.77 12.96 -17.38
N ARG A 286 19.77 13.61 -17.99
CA ARG A 286 20.56 13.01 -19.07
C ARG A 286 21.58 12.01 -18.54
N CYS A 287 22.21 12.34 -17.42
CA CYS A 287 23.15 11.45 -16.76
C CYS A 287 23.20 11.70 -15.25
N VAL A 288 23.33 10.62 -14.48
CA VAL A 288 23.81 10.64 -13.10
C VAL A 288 25.33 10.58 -13.15
N PRO A 289 26.06 11.54 -12.56
CA PRO A 289 27.52 11.55 -12.61
C PRO A 289 28.08 10.39 -11.78
N SER A 290 29.17 9.76 -12.25
CA SER A 290 29.83 8.61 -11.55
C SER A 290 30.25 8.96 -10.11
N SER A 291 30.48 10.23 -9.85
CA SER A 291 30.83 10.75 -8.54
C SER A 291 29.70 10.74 -7.51
N ILE A 292 28.47 10.32 -7.87
CA ILE A 292 27.43 9.95 -6.90
C ILE A 292 27.92 8.84 -5.95
N PHE A 293 28.84 7.99 -6.41
CA PHE A 293 29.42 6.93 -5.60
C PHE A 293 30.50 7.41 -4.62
N HIS A 294 30.95 8.68 -4.71
CA HIS A 294 31.79 9.27 -3.65
C HIS A 294 30.99 9.64 -2.40
N LEU A 295 29.66 9.45 -2.41
CA LEU A 295 28.83 9.58 -1.22
C LEU A 295 29.00 8.32 -0.37
N GLU A 296 30.01 8.33 0.51
CA GLU A 296 30.39 7.16 1.35
C GLU A 296 29.24 6.61 2.20
N SER A 297 28.27 7.46 2.53
CA SER A 297 27.09 7.08 3.34
C SER A 297 25.92 6.53 2.51
N LEU A 298 25.97 6.58 1.17
CA LEU A 298 24.84 6.25 0.31
C LEU A 298 24.55 4.75 0.32
N GLN A 299 23.37 4.39 0.85
CA GLN A 299 22.93 3.01 1.04
C GLN A 299 21.79 2.63 0.09
N ASP A 300 20.88 3.54 -0.24
CA ASP A 300 19.75 3.32 -1.16
C ASP A 300 19.79 4.32 -2.32
N CYS A 301 19.87 3.81 -3.55
CA CYS A 301 19.86 4.61 -4.77
C CYS A 301 18.82 4.06 -5.75
N ARG A 302 17.86 4.92 -6.13
CA ARG A 302 16.79 4.55 -7.06
C ARG A 302 16.78 5.45 -8.27
N LEU A 303 16.92 4.84 -9.44
CA LEU A 303 17.06 5.52 -10.73
C LEU A 303 15.99 5.02 -11.71
N LYS A 304 15.49 5.90 -12.57
CA LYS A 304 14.72 5.48 -13.73
C LYS A 304 15.66 5.11 -14.90
N ASP A 305 16.22 6.10 -15.59
CA ASP A 305 17.07 5.81 -16.75
C ASP A 305 18.53 5.50 -16.38
N GLY A 306 18.98 4.31 -16.78
CA GLY A 306 20.35 3.81 -16.65
C GLY A 306 21.28 4.15 -17.81
N SER A 307 20.91 5.06 -18.72
CA SER A 307 21.82 5.53 -19.80
C SER A 307 23.18 6.02 -19.28
N CYS A 308 23.27 6.37 -18.00
CA CYS A 308 24.47 6.79 -17.28
C CYS A 308 25.32 5.62 -16.76
N LEU A 309 24.79 4.40 -16.69
CA LEU A 309 25.48 3.21 -16.18
C LEU A 309 26.81 2.94 -16.91
N ALA A 310 26.87 3.27 -18.21
CA ALA A 310 28.08 3.11 -19.02
C ALA A 310 29.28 3.95 -18.52
N ILE A 311 29.02 4.96 -17.68
CA ILE A 311 30.01 5.90 -17.13
C ILE A 311 30.59 5.37 -15.79
N TRP A 312 30.04 4.29 -15.23
CA TRP A 312 30.38 3.78 -13.89
C TRP A 312 31.64 2.89 -13.89
N GLN A 313 32.76 3.44 -14.36
CA GLN A 313 34.04 2.73 -14.50
C GLN A 313 34.98 2.86 -13.28
N ASP A 314 34.66 3.70 -12.30
CA ASP A 314 35.58 4.07 -11.20
C ASP A 314 35.52 3.17 -9.93
N GLU A 315 36.52 3.30 -9.06
CA GLU A 315 37.10 2.23 -8.22
C GLU A 315 36.48 1.97 -6.82
N GLU A 316 35.42 2.67 -6.36
CA GLU A 316 35.05 2.66 -4.92
C GLU A 316 33.55 2.43 -4.62
N MET A 317 32.92 1.40 -5.19
CA MET A 317 31.49 1.10 -4.98
C MET A 317 31.24 -0.03 -3.95
N GLU A 318 31.77 0.08 -2.72
CA GLU A 318 31.63 -1.02 -1.72
C GLU A 318 30.44 -0.87 -0.75
N HIS A 319 29.78 0.30 -0.66
CA HIS A 319 28.85 0.62 0.44
C HIS A 319 27.35 0.53 0.13
N LEU A 320 26.97 0.42 -1.15
CA LEU A 320 25.56 0.45 -1.55
C LEU A 320 24.84 -0.85 -1.16
N ASN A 321 23.71 -0.73 -0.44
CA ASN A 321 22.90 -1.86 0.02
C ASN A 321 21.70 -2.12 -0.90
N CYS A 322 21.06 -1.06 -1.40
CA CYS A 322 19.86 -1.12 -2.22
C CYS A 322 20.05 -0.34 -3.52
N PHE A 323 19.77 -0.99 -4.66
CA PHE A 323 19.81 -0.35 -5.96
C PHE A 323 18.57 -0.68 -6.78
N SER A 324 17.90 0.35 -7.30
CA SER A 324 16.77 0.21 -8.23
C SER A 324 17.03 0.91 -9.56
N LEU A 325 16.64 0.25 -10.65
CA LEU A 325 16.62 0.79 -12.01
C LEU A 325 15.24 0.55 -12.65
N LEU A 326 14.57 1.60 -13.13
CA LEU A 326 13.22 1.51 -13.71
C LEU A 326 13.15 2.08 -15.13
N GLU A 327 12.59 1.38 -16.12
CA GLU A 327 12.42 1.93 -17.48
C GLU A 327 13.73 2.37 -18.16
N SER A 328 14.84 1.68 -17.88
CA SER A 328 16.11 2.02 -18.52
C SER A 328 16.16 1.58 -19.98
N ALA A 329 16.78 2.43 -20.80
CA ALA A 329 17.11 2.11 -22.20
C ALA A 329 18.37 1.22 -22.35
N THR A 330 19.01 0.82 -21.25
CA THR A 330 20.26 0.07 -21.24
C THR A 330 20.07 -1.36 -21.74
N THR A 331 21.01 -1.82 -22.57
CA THR A 331 21.01 -3.18 -23.12
C THR A 331 21.68 -4.22 -22.21
N GLU A 332 22.66 -3.78 -21.41
CA GLU A 332 23.40 -4.62 -20.46
C GLU A 332 23.82 -3.81 -19.23
N LEU A 333 23.77 -4.42 -18.04
CA LEU A 333 24.37 -3.80 -16.85
C LEU A 333 25.92 -3.83 -16.96
N PRO A 334 26.62 -2.79 -16.50
CA PRO A 334 28.08 -2.75 -16.58
C PRO A 334 28.71 -3.81 -15.70
N SER A 335 29.85 -4.37 -16.13
CA SER A 335 30.57 -5.40 -15.39
C SER A 335 31.03 -4.94 -14.00
N SER A 336 31.20 -3.63 -13.80
CA SER A 336 31.56 -3.00 -12.53
C SER A 336 30.57 -3.25 -11.39
N PHE A 337 29.36 -3.75 -11.67
CA PHE A 337 28.42 -4.21 -10.63
C PHE A 337 29.04 -5.27 -9.71
N GLU A 338 30.04 -6.05 -10.13
CA GLU A 338 30.75 -7.00 -9.25
C GLU A 338 31.35 -6.36 -7.99
N ARG A 339 31.54 -5.04 -7.97
CA ARG A 339 32.15 -4.31 -6.86
C ARG A 339 31.16 -4.02 -5.72
N LEU A 340 29.85 -4.09 -5.98
CA LEU A 340 28.78 -3.80 -5.02
C LEU A 340 28.61 -4.93 -3.99
N LYS A 341 29.68 -5.27 -3.25
CA LYS A 341 29.73 -6.45 -2.37
C LYS A 341 28.74 -6.40 -1.22
N CYS A 342 28.32 -5.21 -0.79
CA CYS A 342 27.31 -5.03 0.27
C CYS A 342 25.87 -5.01 -0.27
N LEU A 343 25.65 -5.09 -1.58
CA LEU A 343 24.32 -5.01 -2.16
C LEU A 343 23.47 -6.18 -1.68
N THR A 344 22.39 -5.87 -0.96
CA THR A 344 21.41 -6.83 -0.47
C THR A 344 20.17 -6.87 -1.33
N TRP A 345 19.85 -5.78 -2.03
CA TRP A 345 18.63 -5.66 -2.84
C TRP A 345 18.93 -5.00 -4.19
N LEU A 346 18.57 -5.68 -5.29
CA LEU A 346 18.73 -5.21 -6.66
C LEU A 346 17.39 -5.33 -7.41
N LYS A 347 16.85 -4.20 -7.86
CA LYS A 347 15.65 -4.15 -8.69
C LYS A 347 15.90 -3.56 -10.07
N LEU A 348 15.45 -4.24 -11.10
CA LEU A 348 15.42 -3.81 -12.50
C LEU A 348 13.97 -3.98 -12.98
N SER A 349 13.27 -2.89 -13.26
CA SER A 349 11.85 -2.94 -13.63
C SER A 349 11.64 -2.26 -14.98
N ASN A 350 10.75 -2.79 -15.82
CA ASN A 350 10.33 -2.16 -17.08
C ASN A 350 11.51 -1.80 -18.03
N CYS A 351 12.66 -2.47 -17.95
CA CYS A 351 13.81 -2.18 -18.80
C CYS A 351 13.60 -2.79 -20.19
N GLU A 352 12.93 -2.06 -21.09
CA GLU A 352 12.48 -2.54 -22.41
C GLU A 352 13.60 -3.05 -23.33
N ASN A 353 14.83 -2.58 -23.11
CA ASN A 353 15.99 -2.91 -23.95
C ASN A 353 16.99 -3.86 -23.31
N LEU A 354 16.81 -4.25 -22.04
CA LEU A 354 17.76 -5.10 -21.33
C LEU A 354 17.78 -6.50 -21.93
N GLU A 355 18.90 -6.89 -22.55
CA GLU A 355 19.05 -8.17 -23.25
C GLU A 355 19.66 -9.25 -22.35
N THR A 356 20.62 -8.87 -21.48
CA THR A 356 21.30 -9.81 -20.60
C THR A 356 21.66 -9.20 -19.25
N LEU A 357 21.71 -10.05 -18.21
CA LEU A 357 22.37 -9.75 -16.95
C LEU A 357 23.84 -10.21 -17.02
N PRO A 358 24.80 -9.45 -16.48
CA PRO A 358 26.20 -9.80 -16.54
C PRO A 358 26.53 -10.96 -15.59
N ASN A 359 27.50 -11.81 -15.97
CA ASN A 359 27.97 -12.91 -15.12
C ASN A 359 28.60 -12.44 -13.79
N SER A 360 28.94 -11.16 -13.68
CA SER A 360 29.40 -10.55 -12.42
C SER A 360 28.33 -10.53 -11.33
N ILE A 361 27.04 -10.70 -11.66
CA ILE A 361 25.97 -10.70 -10.66
C ILE A 361 26.16 -11.82 -9.61
N GLY A 362 26.79 -12.94 -9.99
CA GLY A 362 27.16 -14.01 -9.06
C GLY A 362 28.22 -13.62 -8.02
N ASN A 363 28.92 -12.50 -8.20
CA ASN A 363 29.91 -11.99 -7.23
C ASN A 363 29.26 -11.18 -6.10
N LEU A 364 27.97 -10.87 -6.19
CA LEU A 364 27.21 -10.11 -5.20
C LEU A 364 26.83 -11.00 -4.01
N THR A 365 27.82 -11.45 -3.23
CA THR A 365 27.62 -12.47 -2.20
C THR A 365 26.71 -12.07 -1.05
N CYS A 366 26.31 -10.80 -0.92
CA CYS A 366 25.33 -10.35 0.07
C CYS A 366 23.92 -10.18 -0.50
N LEU A 367 23.72 -10.42 -1.80
CA LEU A 367 22.45 -10.20 -2.49
C LEU A 367 21.39 -11.19 -1.99
N ARG A 368 20.34 -10.63 -1.39
CA ARG A 368 19.18 -11.37 -0.89
C ARG A 368 18.02 -11.31 -1.86
N ASP A 369 17.78 -10.15 -2.45
CA ASP A 369 16.65 -9.92 -3.32
C ASP A 369 17.12 -9.49 -4.71
N LEU A 370 16.78 -10.28 -5.73
CA LEU A 370 17.00 -9.95 -7.14
C LEU A 370 15.64 -9.88 -7.84
N ILE A 371 15.20 -8.66 -8.15
CA ILE A 371 13.93 -8.37 -8.80
C ILE A 371 14.20 -7.86 -10.20
N VAL A 372 13.86 -8.61 -11.23
CA VAL A 372 13.99 -8.25 -12.64
C VAL A 372 12.63 -8.44 -13.31
N CYS A 373 11.80 -7.40 -13.31
CA CYS A 373 10.42 -7.52 -13.78
C CYS A 373 10.14 -6.68 -15.02
N ASN A 374 9.27 -7.16 -15.90
CA ASN A 374 8.86 -6.51 -17.15
C ASN A 374 10.05 -6.11 -18.06
N CYS A 375 11.03 -7.00 -18.23
CA CYS A 375 12.19 -6.80 -19.12
C CYS A 375 12.07 -7.70 -20.36
N PRO A 376 11.30 -7.32 -21.40
CA PRO A 376 10.84 -8.24 -22.45
C PRO A 376 11.93 -8.74 -23.41
N LYS A 377 13.14 -8.17 -23.39
CA LYS A 377 14.28 -8.63 -24.20
C LYS A 377 15.25 -9.54 -23.44
N LEU A 378 15.07 -9.69 -22.12
CA LEU A 378 15.92 -10.56 -21.31
C LEU A 378 15.59 -12.02 -21.63
N ASP A 379 16.40 -12.68 -22.44
CA ASP A 379 16.07 -14.02 -22.96
C ASP A 379 16.68 -15.17 -22.15
N LYS A 380 17.58 -14.87 -21.22
CA LYS A 380 18.29 -15.84 -20.37
C LYS A 380 18.80 -15.24 -19.07
N LEU A 381 18.89 -16.08 -18.04
CA LEU A 381 19.57 -15.75 -16.79
C LEU A 381 21.03 -16.23 -16.83
N PRO A 382 21.96 -15.54 -16.15
CA PRO A 382 23.37 -15.90 -16.19
C PRO A 382 23.66 -17.12 -15.30
N ASP A 383 24.50 -18.05 -15.79
CA ASP A 383 24.90 -19.28 -15.07
C ASP A 383 25.57 -19.00 -13.72
N SER A 384 26.12 -17.80 -13.56
CA SER A 384 26.78 -17.31 -12.34
C SER A 384 25.83 -17.16 -11.14
N LEU A 385 24.51 -17.08 -11.35
CA LEU A 385 23.51 -16.96 -10.27
C LEU A 385 23.63 -18.08 -9.23
N ARG A 386 24.09 -19.28 -9.63
CA ARG A 386 24.37 -20.39 -8.71
C ARG A 386 25.31 -20.01 -7.56
N SER A 387 26.16 -19.00 -7.76
CA SER A 387 27.13 -18.54 -6.76
C SER A 387 26.43 -17.88 -5.55
N LEU A 388 25.18 -17.44 -5.71
CA LEU A 388 24.36 -16.81 -4.67
C LEU A 388 23.60 -17.85 -3.80
N GLN A 389 23.97 -19.12 -3.89
CA GLN A 389 23.29 -20.27 -3.27
C GLN A 389 22.99 -20.17 -1.77
N CYS A 390 23.77 -19.38 -1.03
CA CYS A 390 23.63 -19.24 0.42
C CYS A 390 22.95 -17.94 0.86
N CYS A 391 22.68 -17.02 -0.07
CA CYS A 391 22.29 -15.65 0.27
C CYS A 391 21.03 -15.17 -0.44
N LEU A 392 20.75 -15.65 -1.67
CA LEU A 392 19.57 -15.22 -2.40
C LEU A 392 18.30 -15.82 -1.80
N GLU A 393 17.44 -14.96 -1.28
CA GLU A 393 16.17 -15.27 -0.62
C GLU A 393 14.99 -15.04 -1.57
N GLN A 394 15.06 -14.05 -2.46
CA GLN A 394 14.01 -13.76 -3.44
C GLN A 394 14.57 -13.59 -4.86
N LEU A 395 13.89 -14.24 -5.81
CA LEU A 395 14.14 -14.08 -7.25
C LEU A 395 12.81 -13.82 -7.96
N ASP A 396 12.65 -12.62 -8.51
CA ASP A 396 11.54 -12.26 -9.39
C ASP A 396 12.12 -12.00 -10.78
N VAL A 397 11.67 -12.77 -11.77
CA VAL A 397 12.03 -12.61 -13.19
C VAL A 397 10.76 -12.49 -14.04
N SER A 398 9.71 -11.89 -13.48
CA SER A 398 8.39 -11.83 -14.09
C SER A 398 8.38 -10.91 -15.34
N GLY A 399 7.57 -11.26 -16.34
CA GLY A 399 7.43 -10.46 -17.57
C GLY A 399 8.71 -10.35 -18.40
N CYS A 400 9.61 -11.32 -18.30
CA CYS A 400 10.93 -11.32 -18.95
C CYS A 400 11.03 -12.32 -20.11
N SER A 401 10.04 -12.49 -20.99
CA SER A 401 10.10 -13.34 -22.22
C SER A 401 10.87 -14.69 -22.16
N LEU A 402 11.09 -15.28 -20.97
CA LEU A 402 12.03 -16.39 -20.80
C LEU A 402 11.43 -17.63 -21.46
N MET A 403 12.24 -18.39 -22.21
CA MET A 403 11.82 -19.61 -22.90
C MET A 403 12.44 -20.86 -22.26
N ALA A 404 12.11 -22.04 -22.79
CA ALA A 404 12.75 -23.30 -22.36
C ALA A 404 14.29 -23.21 -22.46
N GLY A 405 14.98 -23.56 -21.37
CA GLY A 405 16.44 -23.48 -21.26
C GLY A 405 17.00 -22.09 -20.95
N ALA A 406 16.15 -21.06 -20.79
CA ALA A 406 16.57 -19.72 -20.37
C ALA A 406 16.93 -19.65 -18.87
N ILE A 407 16.38 -20.57 -18.08
CA ILE A 407 16.67 -20.75 -16.66
C ILE A 407 17.79 -21.80 -16.55
N PRO A 408 18.96 -21.48 -15.96
CA PRO A 408 20.07 -22.42 -15.83
C PRO A 408 19.69 -23.68 -15.04
N ASP A 409 20.15 -24.85 -15.50
CA ASP A 409 19.89 -26.14 -14.83
C ASP A 409 20.42 -26.19 -13.39
N ASP A 410 21.44 -25.38 -13.07
CA ASP A 410 22.04 -25.31 -11.73
C ASP A 410 21.34 -24.30 -10.80
N LEU A 411 20.31 -23.57 -11.27
CA LEU A 411 19.58 -22.58 -10.45
C LEU A 411 18.95 -23.23 -9.21
N TRP A 412 18.67 -24.53 -9.26
CA TRP A 412 18.08 -25.29 -8.15
C TRP A 412 19.05 -25.56 -6.99
N CYS A 413 20.27 -25.02 -7.05
CA CYS A 413 21.21 -24.99 -5.93
C CYS A 413 21.01 -23.75 -5.01
N LEU A 414 20.05 -22.88 -5.28
CA LEU A 414 19.74 -21.72 -4.45
C LEU A 414 19.03 -22.10 -3.14
N PHE A 415 19.74 -22.73 -2.21
CA PHE A 415 19.17 -23.35 -1.01
C PHE A 415 18.48 -22.36 -0.05
N SER A 416 18.86 -21.08 -0.08
CA SER A 416 18.25 -20.01 0.71
C SER A 416 17.00 -19.38 0.06
N LEU A 417 16.63 -19.79 -1.16
CA LEU A 417 15.54 -19.16 -1.90
C LEU A 417 14.19 -19.45 -1.24
N VAL A 418 13.51 -18.39 -0.81
CA VAL A 418 12.19 -18.39 -0.17
C VAL A 418 11.08 -18.09 -1.18
N SER A 419 11.31 -17.20 -2.14
CA SER A 419 10.32 -16.78 -3.14
C SER A 419 10.89 -16.81 -4.55
N LEU A 420 10.15 -17.42 -5.48
CA LEU A 420 10.44 -17.46 -6.91
C LEU A 420 9.23 -16.98 -7.72
N ASP A 421 9.37 -15.89 -8.46
CA ASP A 421 8.36 -15.40 -9.41
C ASP A 421 8.90 -15.50 -10.84
N VAL A 422 8.26 -16.32 -11.67
CA VAL A 422 8.56 -16.48 -13.10
C VAL A 422 7.34 -16.14 -13.96
N SER A 423 6.37 -15.39 -13.41
CA SER A 423 5.13 -15.04 -14.09
C SER A 423 5.35 -14.28 -15.41
N GLY A 424 4.44 -14.37 -16.38
CA GLY A 424 4.50 -13.62 -17.63
C GLY A 424 5.64 -14.03 -18.58
N ASN A 425 6.23 -15.20 -18.38
CA ASN A 425 7.26 -15.76 -19.25
C ASN A 425 6.70 -16.80 -20.23
N ASN A 426 7.51 -17.24 -21.19
CA ASN A 426 7.13 -18.19 -22.23
C ASN A 426 7.75 -19.59 -21.98
N ILE A 427 7.94 -19.95 -20.72
CA ILE A 427 8.46 -21.24 -20.26
C ILE A 427 7.45 -22.36 -20.52
N ASP A 428 7.93 -23.55 -20.90
CA ASP A 428 7.07 -24.70 -21.19
C ASP A 428 6.99 -25.74 -20.05
N CYS A 429 8.00 -25.77 -19.19
CA CYS A 429 8.04 -26.54 -17.95
C CYS A 429 8.94 -25.86 -16.92
N ILE A 430 8.65 -26.11 -15.64
CA ILE A 430 9.62 -25.85 -14.57
C ILE A 430 10.48 -27.12 -14.41
N PRO A 431 11.82 -27.02 -14.46
CA PRO A 431 12.68 -28.17 -14.24
C PRO A 431 12.44 -28.84 -12.88
N GLY A 432 12.49 -30.18 -12.87
CA GLY A 432 12.24 -30.98 -11.67
C GLY A 432 13.26 -30.79 -10.54
N GLY A 433 14.37 -30.09 -10.79
CA GLY A 433 15.33 -29.72 -9.76
C GLY A 433 14.75 -28.85 -8.65
N ILE A 434 13.62 -28.17 -8.88
CA ILE A 434 12.93 -27.31 -7.91
C ILE A 434 12.62 -28.02 -6.57
N ILE A 435 12.48 -29.35 -6.58
CA ILE A 435 12.29 -30.16 -5.36
C ILE A 435 13.44 -30.01 -4.34
N HIS A 436 14.63 -29.62 -4.79
CA HIS A 436 15.80 -29.42 -3.92
C HIS A 436 15.80 -28.07 -3.20
N LEU A 437 14.92 -27.13 -3.57
CA LEU A 437 14.79 -25.82 -2.93
C LEU A 437 14.05 -25.93 -1.60
N SER A 438 14.74 -26.42 -0.57
CA SER A 438 14.16 -26.78 0.72
C SER A 438 13.58 -25.61 1.55
N GLN A 439 13.89 -24.37 1.18
CA GLN A 439 13.36 -23.16 1.83
C GLN A 439 12.28 -22.45 1.00
N LEU A 440 12.00 -22.93 -0.22
CA LEU A 440 11.08 -22.27 -1.14
C LEU A 440 9.66 -22.32 -0.56
N CYS A 441 9.15 -21.17 -0.16
CA CYS A 441 7.83 -20.98 0.41
C CYS A 441 6.83 -20.46 -0.64
N GLU A 442 7.30 -19.75 -1.65
CA GLU A 442 6.44 -19.14 -2.66
C GLU A 442 6.94 -19.39 -4.09
N LEU A 443 6.03 -19.83 -4.97
CA LEU A 443 6.25 -20.00 -6.40
C LEU A 443 5.11 -19.35 -7.19
N ARG A 444 5.41 -18.32 -7.99
CA ARG A 444 4.45 -17.68 -8.90
C ARG A 444 4.85 -17.92 -10.35
N MET A 445 3.87 -18.33 -11.15
CA MET A 445 4.00 -18.73 -12.56
C MET A 445 2.79 -18.22 -13.35
N ASN A 446 2.23 -17.08 -12.96
CA ASN A 446 1.02 -16.55 -13.57
C ASN A 446 1.29 -16.18 -15.03
N HIS A 447 0.29 -16.25 -15.91
CA HIS A 447 0.38 -15.86 -17.32
C HIS A 447 1.53 -16.54 -18.11
N CYS A 448 1.97 -17.73 -17.71
CA CYS A 448 2.94 -18.51 -18.48
C CYS A 448 2.24 -19.29 -19.60
N LEU A 449 2.12 -18.67 -20.78
CA LEU A 449 1.26 -19.15 -21.86
C LEU A 449 1.64 -20.53 -22.41
N MET A 450 2.93 -20.89 -22.32
CA MET A 450 3.47 -22.14 -22.86
C MET A 450 3.59 -23.25 -21.80
N LEU A 451 3.32 -22.96 -20.52
CA LEU A 451 3.52 -23.88 -19.41
C LEU A 451 2.59 -25.08 -19.53
N LYS A 452 3.16 -26.26 -19.78
CA LYS A 452 2.42 -27.52 -19.94
C LYS A 452 2.38 -28.30 -18.65
N GLU A 453 3.50 -28.41 -17.95
CA GLU A 453 3.65 -29.32 -16.83
C GLU A 453 4.30 -28.62 -15.64
N ILE A 454 3.88 -28.99 -14.43
CA ILE A 454 4.53 -28.59 -13.18
C ILE A 454 5.11 -29.88 -12.57
N PRO A 455 6.39 -29.88 -12.16
CA PRO A 455 7.07 -31.06 -11.62
C PRO A 455 6.62 -31.40 -10.19
N GLU A 456 7.32 -32.36 -9.57
CA GLU A 456 7.29 -32.49 -8.12
C GLU A 456 7.84 -31.23 -7.44
N LEU A 457 7.09 -30.73 -6.46
CA LEU A 457 7.37 -29.48 -5.77
C LEU A 457 7.93 -29.74 -4.36
N PRO A 458 8.74 -28.82 -3.81
CA PRO A 458 9.29 -28.97 -2.47
C PRO A 458 8.19 -28.91 -1.40
N SER A 459 8.38 -29.65 -0.29
CA SER A 459 7.45 -29.67 0.85
C SER A 459 7.36 -28.35 1.62
N SER A 460 8.35 -27.47 1.45
CA SER A 460 8.39 -26.13 2.05
C SER A 460 7.38 -25.16 1.44
N LEU A 461 6.82 -25.49 0.27
CA LEU A 461 5.97 -24.57 -0.48
C LEU A 461 4.67 -24.27 0.29
N ARG A 462 4.31 -23.00 0.36
CA ARG A 462 3.11 -22.46 1.03
C ARG A 462 2.25 -21.67 0.05
N ARG A 463 2.83 -21.09 -0.99
CA ARG A 463 2.10 -20.34 -2.01
C ARG A 463 2.50 -20.80 -3.41
N ILE A 464 1.49 -21.10 -4.22
CA ILE A 464 1.62 -21.54 -5.61
C ILE A 464 0.58 -20.78 -6.42
N GLU A 465 1.02 -20.02 -7.40
CA GLU A 465 0.12 -19.32 -8.32
C GLU A 465 0.49 -19.64 -9.76
N ALA A 466 -0.50 -20.03 -10.57
CA ALA A 466 -0.33 -20.34 -11.98
C ALA A 466 -1.58 -19.98 -12.81
N PHE A 467 -2.24 -18.86 -12.49
CA PHE A 467 -3.43 -18.43 -13.24
C PHE A 467 -3.06 -17.87 -14.60
N GLY A 468 -3.93 -18.01 -15.61
CA GLY A 468 -3.64 -17.55 -16.98
C GLY A 468 -2.64 -18.41 -17.75
N CYS A 469 -2.52 -19.71 -17.42
CA CYS A 469 -1.65 -20.69 -18.08
C CYS A 469 -2.48 -21.69 -18.93
N PRO A 470 -2.84 -21.36 -20.19
CA PRO A 470 -3.80 -22.12 -20.98
C PRO A 470 -3.37 -23.55 -21.37
N LEU A 471 -2.07 -23.82 -21.50
CA LEU A 471 -1.62 -25.19 -21.81
C LEU A 471 -1.67 -26.12 -20.60
N LEU A 472 -1.53 -25.56 -19.39
CA LEU A 472 -1.79 -26.28 -18.14
C LEU A 472 -3.27 -26.69 -18.03
N GLU A 473 -4.18 -25.96 -18.68
CA GLU A 473 -5.62 -26.25 -18.73
C GLU A 473 -5.97 -27.54 -19.50
N THR A 474 -5.09 -28.00 -20.40
CA THR A 474 -5.34 -29.24 -21.16
C THR A 474 -5.10 -30.51 -20.35
N LEU A 475 -4.62 -30.35 -19.11
CA LEU A 475 -4.34 -31.44 -18.19
C LEU A 475 -5.32 -31.42 -17.01
N SER A 476 -6.03 -32.53 -16.84
CA SER A 476 -6.73 -33.00 -15.62
C SER A 476 -8.25 -32.79 -15.49
N SER A 477 -9.01 -33.71 -16.09
CA SER A 477 -10.11 -34.39 -15.38
C SER A 477 -9.65 -35.67 -14.64
N ASP A 478 -8.37 -36.03 -14.76
CA ASP A 478 -7.82 -37.28 -14.22
C ASP A 478 -7.04 -37.00 -12.91
N ALA A 479 -7.55 -37.50 -11.78
CA ALA A 479 -6.97 -37.36 -10.44
C ALA A 479 -5.53 -37.90 -10.32
N LYS A 480 -5.03 -38.61 -11.34
CA LYS A 480 -3.66 -39.12 -11.45
C LYS A 480 -2.64 -38.11 -11.98
N HIS A 481 -3.05 -36.87 -12.27
CA HIS A 481 -2.13 -35.87 -12.80
C HIS A 481 -0.98 -35.58 -11.80
N PRO A 482 0.29 -35.47 -12.26
CA PRO A 482 1.43 -35.16 -11.40
C PRO A 482 1.23 -33.93 -10.51
N LEU A 483 0.58 -32.87 -11.02
CA LEU A 483 0.15 -31.69 -10.24
C LEU A 483 -0.55 -32.07 -8.93
N TRP A 484 -1.58 -32.90 -9.00
CA TRP A 484 -2.38 -33.28 -7.83
C TRP A 484 -1.58 -34.14 -6.86
N SER A 485 -0.67 -34.96 -7.38
CA SER A 485 0.24 -35.77 -6.56
C SER A 485 1.26 -34.88 -5.83
N SER A 486 1.86 -33.90 -6.53
CA SER A 486 2.79 -32.92 -5.96
C SER A 486 2.09 -32.06 -4.89
N LEU A 487 0.92 -31.51 -5.21
CA LEU A 487 0.10 -30.76 -4.26
C LEU A 487 -0.25 -31.61 -3.05
N HIS A 488 -0.73 -32.84 -3.25
CA HIS A 488 -1.04 -33.75 -2.15
C HIS A 488 0.18 -34.02 -1.25
N ASN A 489 1.38 -34.17 -1.83
CA ASN A 489 2.62 -34.34 -1.08
C ASN A 489 3.05 -33.08 -0.30
N CYS A 490 2.96 -31.89 -0.90
CA CYS A 490 3.16 -30.62 -0.20
C CYS A 490 2.18 -30.51 0.98
N LEU A 491 0.91 -30.83 0.75
CA LEU A 491 -0.18 -30.74 1.73
C LEU A 491 -0.06 -31.74 2.89
N LYS A 492 0.61 -32.87 2.65
CA LYS A 492 0.86 -33.90 3.67
C LYS A 492 2.01 -33.57 4.61
N SER A 493 2.96 -32.76 4.17
CA SER A 493 4.25 -32.56 4.85
C SER A 493 4.31 -31.34 5.77
N ILE A 494 3.20 -30.59 5.91
CA ILE A 494 3.14 -29.34 6.70
C ILE A 494 2.99 -29.62 8.19
N SER A 495 3.81 -28.97 9.01
CA SER A 495 3.73 -28.96 10.49
C SER A 495 3.21 -27.61 11.02
N ILE A 496 2.67 -27.61 12.26
CA ILE A 496 2.17 -26.39 12.94
C ILE A 496 3.32 -25.40 13.20
N GLN A 497 4.53 -25.91 13.46
CA GLN A 497 5.72 -25.11 13.74
C GLN A 497 6.19 -24.29 12.52
N ASP A 498 5.74 -24.64 11.31
CA ASP A 498 6.15 -23.97 10.07
C ASP A 498 5.32 -22.70 9.76
N PHE A 499 4.25 -22.41 10.52
CA PHE A 499 3.42 -21.20 10.37
C PHE A 499 3.80 -20.06 11.32
N GLU A 500 4.69 -20.32 12.29
CA GLU A 500 5.20 -19.31 13.22
C GLU A 500 6.43 -18.56 12.68
N CYS A 501 6.99 -18.99 11.55
CA CYS A 501 8.00 -18.21 10.83
C CYS A 501 7.32 -17.05 10.10
N GLU A 502 7.29 -15.88 10.75
CA GLU A 502 7.19 -14.60 10.06
C GLU A 502 8.39 -14.50 9.10
N TYR A 503 8.23 -14.92 7.85
CA TYR A 503 9.12 -14.45 6.79
C TYR A 503 8.54 -13.12 6.33
N PRO A 504 9.20 -11.99 6.64
CA PRO A 504 8.75 -10.72 6.12
C PRO A 504 9.03 -10.79 4.61
N ILE A 505 7.99 -11.02 3.81
CA ILE A 505 8.04 -10.73 2.36
C ILE A 505 8.01 -9.20 2.27
N VAL A 506 9.11 -8.56 2.67
CA VAL A 506 9.32 -7.13 2.52
C VAL A 506 9.36 -6.89 1.02
N HIS A 507 8.60 -5.91 0.53
CA HIS A 507 8.66 -5.35 -0.83
C HIS A 507 7.68 -5.85 -1.91
N SER A 508 6.73 -6.75 -1.62
CA SER A 508 5.53 -6.78 -2.45
C SER A 508 4.62 -5.62 -2.02
N ASN A 509 4.27 -4.70 -2.93
CA ASN A 509 3.29 -3.62 -2.69
C ASN A 509 1.86 -4.15 -2.41
N TYR A 510 1.72 -5.44 -2.10
CA TYR A 510 0.49 -6.15 -1.87
C TYR A 510 0.42 -6.49 -0.38
N TYR A 511 -0.49 -5.82 0.32
CA TYR A 511 -0.86 -6.15 1.70
C TYR A 511 -1.49 -7.55 1.74
N ASP A 512 -0.67 -8.60 1.79
CA ASP A 512 -1.14 -9.94 2.09
C ASP A 512 -1.18 -10.11 3.61
N ARG A 513 -2.35 -9.87 4.21
CA ARG A 513 -2.51 -9.89 5.67
C ARG A 513 -2.57 -11.28 6.28
N ASP A 514 -2.57 -12.36 5.49
CA ASP A 514 -2.78 -13.72 6.00
C ASP A 514 -1.71 -14.73 5.59
N HIS A 515 -0.70 -14.87 6.46
CA HIS A 515 0.43 -15.80 6.34
C HIS A 515 0.09 -17.24 6.78
N HIS A 516 -1.17 -17.53 7.13
CA HIS A 516 -1.59 -18.81 7.74
C HIS A 516 -2.37 -19.76 6.82
N VAL A 517 -2.38 -19.51 5.51
CA VAL A 517 -3.10 -20.35 4.54
C VAL A 517 -2.16 -20.76 3.42
N ILE A 518 -2.25 -22.03 2.99
CA ILE A 518 -1.52 -22.51 1.83
C ILE A 518 -2.32 -22.14 0.58
N LYS A 519 -1.84 -21.12 -0.12
CA LYS A 519 -2.54 -20.54 -1.26
C LYS A 519 -2.10 -21.27 -2.52
N VAL A 520 -2.95 -22.15 -3.03
CA VAL A 520 -2.73 -22.81 -4.32
C VAL A 520 -3.78 -22.27 -5.28
N VAL A 521 -3.41 -21.35 -6.17
CA VAL A 521 -4.28 -20.81 -7.22
C VAL A 521 -3.90 -21.46 -8.54
N ILE A 522 -4.67 -22.48 -8.92
CA ILE A 522 -4.53 -23.18 -10.19
C ILE A 522 -5.84 -22.99 -10.95
N PRO A 523 -5.80 -22.66 -12.26
CA PRO A 523 -7.01 -22.49 -13.05
C PRO A 523 -7.68 -23.84 -13.31
N PRO A 524 -8.99 -23.98 -13.03
CA PRO A 524 -9.81 -24.95 -13.72
C PRO A 524 -10.14 -24.39 -15.09
N GLY A 525 -9.95 -25.19 -16.12
CA GLY A 525 -10.21 -24.78 -17.51
C GLY A 525 -11.57 -24.09 -17.67
N SER A 526 -11.70 -23.34 -18.76
CA SER A 526 -12.81 -22.44 -19.16
C SER A 526 -14.24 -23.04 -19.21
N ARG A 527 -14.52 -24.17 -18.54
CA ARG A 527 -15.81 -24.87 -18.56
C ARG A 527 -16.29 -25.26 -17.14
N GLY A 528 -16.78 -24.27 -16.40
CA GLY A 528 -17.57 -24.50 -15.17
C GLY A 528 -16.81 -25.16 -14.01
N ILE A 529 -17.54 -25.57 -12.97
CA ILE A 529 -16.95 -26.18 -11.76
C ILE A 529 -16.28 -27.53 -12.12
N PRO A 530 -14.97 -27.72 -11.88
CA PRO A 530 -14.26 -28.95 -12.21
C PRO A 530 -14.95 -30.22 -11.68
N GLU A 531 -14.87 -31.32 -12.43
CA GLU A 531 -15.58 -32.57 -12.10
C GLU A 531 -15.18 -33.16 -10.74
N TRP A 532 -13.92 -33.02 -10.35
CA TRP A 532 -13.41 -33.54 -9.09
C TRP A 532 -13.95 -32.78 -7.86
N ILE A 533 -14.48 -31.56 -8.00
CA ILE A 533 -15.13 -30.85 -6.90
C ILE A 533 -16.42 -31.57 -6.53
N SER A 534 -16.52 -32.05 -5.28
CA SER A 534 -17.61 -32.95 -4.87
C SER A 534 -18.92 -32.22 -4.61
N HIS A 535 -18.86 -31.01 -4.04
CA HIS A 535 -20.04 -30.19 -3.75
C HIS A 535 -20.03 -28.93 -4.60
N LYS A 536 -21.13 -28.68 -5.32
CA LYS A 536 -21.24 -27.65 -6.35
C LYS A 536 -22.47 -26.80 -6.10
N SER A 537 -22.35 -25.49 -6.28
CA SER A 537 -23.46 -24.55 -6.13
C SER A 537 -23.37 -23.46 -7.20
N MET A 538 -24.52 -22.97 -7.64
CA MET A 538 -24.61 -21.74 -8.44
C MET A 538 -24.70 -20.55 -7.49
N GLY A 539 -24.00 -19.46 -7.82
CA GLY A 539 -23.90 -18.27 -6.99
C GLY A 539 -22.66 -18.26 -6.09
N TYR A 540 -22.72 -17.37 -5.09
CA TYR A 540 -21.57 -16.91 -4.32
C TYR A 540 -21.45 -17.57 -2.94
N GLU A 541 -22.30 -18.53 -2.59
CA GLU A 541 -22.20 -19.27 -1.33
C GLU A 541 -22.60 -20.74 -1.50
N ILE A 542 -22.02 -21.57 -0.64
CA ILE A 542 -22.34 -22.99 -0.54
C ILE A 542 -22.20 -23.44 0.91
N THR A 543 -23.15 -24.25 1.36
CA THR A 543 -23.12 -24.91 2.68
C THR A 543 -23.20 -26.41 2.48
N ILE A 544 -22.32 -27.15 3.14
CA ILE A 544 -22.25 -28.61 3.06
C ILE A 544 -22.34 -29.23 4.45
N ASP A 545 -22.92 -30.43 4.53
CA ASP A 545 -22.87 -31.26 5.74
C ASP A 545 -21.52 -31.98 5.79
N LEU A 546 -20.84 -31.88 6.94
CA LEU A 546 -19.58 -32.56 7.19
C LEU A 546 -19.84 -34.01 7.64
N PRO A 547 -19.01 -34.98 7.22
CA PRO A 547 -19.17 -36.35 7.65
C PRO A 547 -18.96 -36.49 9.17
N LYS A 548 -19.56 -37.52 9.75
CA LYS A 548 -19.27 -37.89 11.14
C LYS A 548 -17.78 -38.21 11.26
N ASN A 549 -17.16 -37.69 12.30
CA ASN A 549 -15.74 -37.79 12.62
C ASN A 549 -14.82 -37.21 11.54
N TRP A 550 -15.28 -36.18 10.81
CA TRP A 550 -14.51 -35.55 9.73
C TRP A 550 -13.09 -35.11 10.13
N TYR A 551 -12.83 -34.91 11.43
CA TYR A 551 -11.52 -34.51 11.96
C TYR A 551 -10.78 -35.62 12.76
N GLU A 552 -11.47 -36.61 13.33
CA GLU A 552 -10.92 -37.44 14.42
C GLU A 552 -9.84 -38.47 13.98
N ASP A 553 -9.81 -38.85 12.70
CA ASP A 553 -8.91 -39.92 12.21
C ASP A 553 -7.58 -39.42 11.63
N ASN A 554 -7.25 -38.12 11.73
CA ASN A 554 -6.05 -37.47 11.14
C ASN A 554 -5.83 -37.76 9.63
N ASN A 555 -6.84 -38.28 8.95
CA ASN A 555 -6.80 -38.54 7.52
C ASN A 555 -7.26 -37.33 6.71
N PHE A 556 -8.04 -36.42 7.29
CA PHE A 556 -8.47 -35.19 6.64
C PHE A 556 -7.28 -34.22 6.53
N LEU A 557 -7.03 -33.70 5.34
CA LEU A 557 -5.91 -32.80 5.07
C LEU A 557 -6.37 -31.34 4.96
N GLY A 558 -7.60 -31.08 4.50
CA GLY A 558 -8.11 -29.73 4.31
C GLY A 558 -9.27 -29.65 3.31
N PHE A 559 -9.74 -28.44 3.04
CA PHE A 559 -10.79 -28.15 2.06
C PHE A 559 -10.17 -27.57 0.79
N ALA A 560 -10.61 -28.02 -0.39
CA ALA A 560 -10.43 -27.27 -1.63
C ALA A 560 -11.70 -26.47 -1.90
N LEU A 561 -11.55 -25.16 -2.06
CA LEU A 561 -12.59 -24.19 -2.32
C LEU A 561 -12.49 -23.79 -3.78
N PHE A 562 -13.61 -23.80 -4.50
CA PHE A 562 -13.67 -23.37 -5.88
C PHE A 562 -14.60 -22.16 -6.03
N SER A 563 -14.21 -21.21 -6.86
CA SER A 563 -15.07 -20.12 -7.31
C SER A 563 -14.83 -19.79 -8.78
N HIS A 564 -15.91 -19.49 -9.48
CA HIS A 564 -15.89 -18.98 -10.85
C HIS A 564 -16.35 -17.53 -10.86
N HIS A 565 -15.46 -16.65 -11.31
CA HIS A 565 -15.68 -15.21 -11.32
C HIS A 565 -15.93 -14.70 -12.73
N VAL A 566 -16.88 -13.79 -12.89
CA VAL A 566 -17.08 -13.01 -14.12
C VAL A 566 -16.80 -11.54 -13.81
N SER A 567 -15.88 -10.95 -14.56
CA SER A 567 -15.48 -9.55 -14.40
C SER A 567 -15.24 -8.90 -15.75
N ASP A 568 -15.72 -7.65 -15.89
CA ASP A 568 -15.44 -6.78 -17.04
C ASP A 568 -14.29 -5.79 -16.75
N ASN A 569 -13.64 -5.87 -15.58
CA ASN A 569 -12.73 -4.83 -15.09
C ASN A 569 -11.34 -5.31 -14.71
N TYR A 570 -10.40 -4.36 -14.71
CA TYR A 570 -9.04 -4.56 -14.23
C TYR A 570 -9.00 -4.74 -12.71
N ALA A 571 -8.47 -5.90 -12.31
CA ALA A 571 -7.96 -6.24 -10.98
C ALA A 571 -8.95 -6.25 -9.79
N PRO A 572 -9.75 -7.32 -9.61
CA PRO A 572 -10.70 -7.44 -8.50
C PRO A 572 -10.03 -7.88 -7.17
N PHE A 573 -10.48 -7.29 -6.06
CA PHE A 573 -10.27 -7.84 -4.71
C PHE A 573 -11.32 -8.94 -4.45
N VAL A 574 -10.87 -10.15 -4.13
CA VAL A 574 -11.72 -11.29 -3.81
C VAL A 574 -11.53 -11.66 -2.34
N CYS A 575 -12.64 -11.92 -1.64
CA CYS A 575 -12.68 -12.25 -0.23
C CYS A 575 -13.52 -13.52 -0.02
N TYR A 576 -12.96 -14.50 0.70
CA TYR A 576 -13.58 -15.79 1.01
C TYR A 576 -13.82 -15.84 2.51
N THR A 577 -15.07 -15.90 2.93
CA THR A 577 -15.43 -16.06 4.34
C THR A 577 -15.82 -17.51 4.60
N LEU A 578 -15.10 -18.15 5.53
CA LEU A 578 -15.27 -19.55 5.89
C LEU A 578 -15.86 -19.67 7.29
N GLU A 579 -16.99 -20.36 7.40
CA GLU A 579 -17.75 -20.50 8.63
C GLU A 579 -18.04 -21.98 8.92
N LEU A 580 -17.93 -22.37 10.19
CA LEU A 580 -18.42 -23.65 10.68
C LEU A 580 -19.70 -23.41 11.48
N LEU A 581 -20.71 -24.24 11.24
CA LEU A 581 -22.00 -24.15 11.89
C LEU A 581 -22.27 -25.40 12.74
N SER A 582 -23.00 -25.19 13.82
CA SER A 582 -23.52 -26.25 14.71
C SER A 582 -25.04 -26.27 14.68
N ASP A 583 -25.67 -27.40 15.04
CA ASP A 583 -27.13 -27.62 15.03
C ASP A 583 -27.95 -26.71 15.99
N GLY A 584 -27.37 -25.63 16.54
CA GLY A 584 -27.99 -24.72 17.51
C GLY A 584 -27.70 -23.23 17.29
N ASP A 585 -27.56 -22.78 16.04
CA ASP A 585 -27.40 -21.37 15.62
C ASP A 585 -26.15 -20.63 16.14
N GLN A 586 -25.14 -21.33 16.64
CA GLN A 586 -23.84 -20.72 16.90
C GLN A 586 -23.00 -20.73 15.62
N PHE A 587 -22.68 -19.53 15.14
CA PHE A 587 -21.74 -19.28 14.05
C PHE A 587 -20.34 -19.13 14.63
N GLY A 588 -19.40 -19.95 14.12
CA GLY A 588 -17.97 -19.75 14.35
C GLY A 588 -17.32 -19.32 13.04
N GLU A 589 -16.89 -18.07 12.95
CA GLU A 589 -16.00 -17.67 11.85
C GLU A 589 -14.69 -18.44 12.01
N VAL A 590 -14.35 -19.23 10.99
CA VAL A 590 -13.13 -20.03 10.97
C VAL A 590 -12.00 -19.17 10.48
N LYS A 591 -12.22 -18.50 9.33
CA LYS A 591 -11.23 -17.64 8.69
C LYS A 591 -11.90 -16.81 7.60
N THR A 592 -11.44 -15.58 7.43
CA THR A 592 -11.63 -14.79 6.21
C THR A 592 -10.32 -14.78 5.44
N ILE A 593 -10.34 -15.00 4.12
CA ILE A 593 -9.16 -15.03 3.25
C ILE A 593 -9.33 -13.98 2.15
N GLU A 594 -8.39 -13.05 2.04
CA GLU A 594 -8.43 -11.92 1.09
C GLU A 594 -7.34 -12.07 0.00
N PHE A 595 -7.67 -11.67 -1.23
CA PHE A 595 -6.79 -11.76 -2.40
C PHE A 595 -7.00 -10.59 -3.35
N ILE A 596 -5.95 -10.20 -4.06
CA ILE A 596 -6.04 -9.30 -5.22
C ILE A 596 -5.72 -10.12 -6.46
N LEU A 597 -6.60 -10.09 -7.44
CA LEU A 597 -6.36 -10.70 -8.73
C LEU A 597 -5.98 -9.61 -9.71
N ASN A 598 -4.96 -9.83 -10.54
CA ASN A 598 -4.62 -8.95 -11.65
C ASN A 598 -5.00 -9.67 -12.95
N GLY A 599 -5.93 -9.13 -13.74
CA GLY A 599 -6.29 -9.74 -15.03
C GLY A 599 -7.65 -9.30 -15.57
N THR A 600 -7.84 -9.52 -16.87
CA THR A 600 -9.06 -9.21 -17.65
C THR A 600 -9.87 -10.44 -18.05
N ASP A 601 -9.47 -11.65 -17.61
CA ASP A 601 -10.16 -12.90 -17.95
C ASP A 601 -11.00 -13.44 -16.77
N PRO A 602 -12.15 -14.09 -17.03
CA PRO A 602 -12.96 -14.74 -16.00
C PRO A 602 -12.17 -15.89 -15.38
N ALA A 603 -11.55 -15.62 -14.23
CA ALA A 603 -10.69 -16.56 -13.56
C ALA A 603 -11.53 -17.51 -12.70
N SER A 604 -11.58 -18.78 -13.10
CA SER A 604 -11.91 -19.87 -12.19
C SER A 604 -10.75 -20.08 -11.22
N MET A 605 -11.03 -20.22 -9.93
CA MET A 605 -10.03 -20.39 -8.89
C MET A 605 -10.30 -21.61 -8.05
N VAL A 606 -9.21 -22.28 -7.70
CA VAL A 606 -9.16 -23.23 -6.60
C VAL A 606 -8.33 -22.56 -5.51
N VAL A 607 -8.74 -22.69 -4.26
CA VAL A 607 -7.97 -22.28 -3.07
C VAL A 607 -7.97 -23.46 -2.12
N TYR A 608 -6.80 -23.84 -1.61
CA TYR A 608 -6.69 -24.88 -0.61
C TYR A 608 -6.68 -24.28 0.80
N PHE A 609 -7.53 -24.80 1.68
CA PHE A 609 -7.60 -24.39 3.08
C PHE A 609 -7.19 -25.59 3.97
N PRO A 610 -5.95 -25.58 4.52
CA PRO A 610 -5.41 -26.74 5.21
C PRO A 610 -6.12 -26.99 6.55
N GLN A 611 -6.24 -28.27 6.94
CA GLN A 611 -6.80 -28.71 8.22
C GLN A 611 -6.12 -28.01 9.41
N ILE A 612 -4.83 -27.73 9.27
CA ILE A 612 -4.00 -27.11 10.31
C ILE A 612 -4.43 -25.68 10.64
N ALA A 613 -4.98 -24.94 9.66
CA ALA A 613 -5.51 -23.59 9.83
C ALA A 613 -6.86 -23.56 10.58
N ILE A 614 -7.48 -24.73 10.79
CA ILE A 614 -8.70 -24.86 11.56
C ILE A 614 -8.34 -24.89 13.05
N SER A 615 -8.76 -23.86 13.79
CA SER A 615 -8.58 -23.76 15.25
C SER A 615 -9.06 -25.02 15.98
N SER A 616 -8.35 -25.41 17.05
CA SER A 616 -8.64 -26.62 17.81
C SER A 616 -10.05 -26.68 18.40
N VAL A 617 -10.65 -25.52 18.66
CA VAL A 617 -12.02 -25.37 19.16
C VAL A 617 -13.07 -25.86 18.14
N TYR A 618 -12.72 -25.86 16.86
CA TYR A 618 -13.60 -26.28 15.77
C TYR A 618 -13.46 -27.77 15.39
N ARG A 619 -12.52 -28.50 15.99
CA ARG A 619 -12.16 -29.88 15.66
C ARG A 619 -13.06 -30.92 16.35
N SER A 620 -14.37 -30.82 16.15
CA SER A 620 -15.32 -31.79 16.72
C SER A 620 -16.59 -31.91 15.87
N ASN A 621 -17.31 -33.02 16.06
CA ASN A 621 -18.61 -33.28 15.43
C ASN A 621 -19.73 -32.31 15.81
N ARG A 622 -19.49 -31.43 16.79
CA ARG A 622 -20.41 -30.33 17.09
C ARG A 622 -20.54 -29.38 15.89
N TRP A 623 -19.45 -29.20 15.15
CA TRP A 623 -19.39 -28.43 13.92
C TRP A 623 -19.61 -29.41 12.77
N ASN A 624 -20.86 -29.48 12.33
CA ASN A 624 -21.34 -30.51 11.41
C ASN A 624 -21.69 -29.93 10.04
N LYS A 625 -21.56 -28.61 9.86
CA LYS A 625 -21.78 -27.92 8.59
C LYS A 625 -20.65 -26.95 8.33
N PHE A 626 -20.25 -26.87 7.07
CA PHE A 626 -19.24 -25.92 6.60
C PHE A 626 -19.85 -25.02 5.52
N LYS A 627 -19.75 -23.71 5.73
CA LYS A 627 -20.22 -22.69 4.80
C LYS A 627 -19.01 -21.93 4.26
N ALA A 628 -18.97 -21.80 2.94
CA ALA A 628 -18.04 -20.89 2.26
C ALA A 628 -18.86 -19.81 1.54
N VAL A 629 -18.48 -18.56 1.77
CA VAL A 629 -19.02 -17.38 1.10
C VAL A 629 -17.89 -16.76 0.28
N PHE A 630 -18.18 -16.45 -0.97
CA PHE A 630 -17.25 -15.90 -1.95
C PHE A 630 -17.74 -14.50 -2.29
N SER A 631 -16.95 -13.47 -1.99
CA SER A 631 -17.35 -12.08 -2.13
C SER A 631 -16.24 -11.25 -2.75
N SER A 632 -16.55 -10.01 -3.11
CA SER A 632 -15.59 -9.03 -3.62
C SER A 632 -15.94 -7.65 -3.11
N SER A 633 -14.95 -6.84 -2.77
CA SER A 633 -15.13 -5.47 -2.31
C SER A 633 -14.23 -4.51 -3.06
N PHE A 634 -14.78 -3.39 -3.52
CA PHE A 634 -13.98 -2.24 -3.95
C PHE A 634 -13.96 -1.18 -2.84
N GLY A 635 -12.91 -0.35 -2.82
CA GLY A 635 -12.90 0.88 -2.02
C GLY A 635 -14.09 1.78 -2.36
N PRO A 636 -14.42 2.77 -1.52
CA PRO A 636 -15.69 3.51 -1.55
C PRO A 636 -15.99 4.31 -2.84
N ASP A 637 -15.06 4.40 -3.79
CA ASP A 637 -15.16 5.26 -4.98
C ASP A 637 -15.36 4.54 -6.33
N ILE A 638 -15.57 3.21 -6.37
CA ILE A 638 -15.77 2.48 -7.65
C ILE A 638 -17.04 1.61 -7.60
N THR A 639 -18.02 1.94 -8.44
CA THR A 639 -19.22 1.11 -8.69
C THR A 639 -18.96 0.15 -9.84
N ALA A 640 -18.53 -1.08 -9.55
CA ALA A 640 -18.39 -2.13 -10.54
C ALA A 640 -19.03 -3.45 -10.06
N ASP A 641 -19.76 -4.12 -10.95
CA ASP A 641 -20.48 -5.37 -10.70
C ASP A 641 -19.53 -6.58 -10.85
N PHE A 642 -18.85 -6.97 -9.78
CA PHE A 642 -18.13 -8.25 -9.73
C PHE A 642 -19.06 -9.36 -9.25
N LYS A 643 -19.15 -10.48 -9.98
CA LYS A 643 -20.11 -11.55 -9.70
C LYS A 643 -19.45 -12.92 -9.67
N VAL A 644 -19.70 -13.68 -8.59
CA VAL A 644 -19.40 -15.10 -8.51
C VAL A 644 -20.58 -15.87 -9.12
N GLU A 645 -20.35 -16.57 -10.22
CA GLU A 645 -21.41 -17.32 -10.91
C GLU A 645 -21.61 -18.71 -10.33
N SER A 646 -20.55 -19.34 -9.87
CA SER A 646 -20.60 -20.67 -9.29
C SER A 646 -19.46 -20.89 -8.32
N CYS A 647 -19.68 -21.79 -7.36
CA CYS A 647 -18.70 -22.12 -6.34
C CYS A 647 -18.79 -23.61 -5.96
N GLY A 648 -17.79 -24.10 -5.23
CA GLY A 648 -17.79 -25.48 -4.78
C GLY A 648 -16.80 -25.76 -3.66
N ILE A 649 -16.97 -26.92 -3.03
CA ILE A 649 -16.14 -27.41 -1.92
C ILE A 649 -15.84 -28.89 -2.13
N HIS A 650 -14.59 -29.27 -1.89
CA HIS A 650 -14.13 -30.66 -1.84
C HIS A 650 -13.32 -30.91 -0.55
N LEU A 651 -13.56 -32.04 0.11
CA LEU A 651 -12.80 -32.45 1.30
C LEU A 651 -11.65 -33.36 0.87
N ILE A 652 -10.42 -33.03 1.28
CA ILE A 652 -9.22 -33.75 0.87
C ILE A 652 -8.75 -34.66 2.01
N TYR A 653 -8.41 -35.92 1.69
CA TYR A 653 -7.95 -36.93 2.65
C TYR A 653 -6.65 -37.61 2.19
N ASN A 654 -5.83 -38.08 3.15
CA ASN A 654 -4.48 -38.66 2.99
C ASN A 654 -4.46 -40.05 2.33
N LYS A 655 -5.59 -40.76 2.27
CA LYS A 655 -5.70 -42.05 1.57
C LYS A 655 -6.53 -41.84 0.32
N ALA A 656 -6.00 -42.31 -0.82
CA ALA A 656 -6.73 -42.42 -2.08
C ALA A 656 -7.95 -43.34 -1.90
N GLN A 657 -9.05 -42.78 -1.43
CA GLN A 657 -10.39 -43.25 -1.78
C GLN A 657 -10.90 -42.33 -2.89
N ASP A 658 -10.31 -42.50 -4.07
CA ASP A 658 -11.06 -42.31 -5.30
C ASP A 658 -12.23 -43.32 -5.26
N HIS A 659 -13.45 -42.86 -4.98
CA HIS A 659 -14.52 -42.89 -5.97
C HIS A 659 -15.90 -42.38 -5.47
N PRO A 660 -16.72 -41.85 -6.40
CA PRO A 660 -18.02 -41.24 -6.16
C PRO A 660 -19.18 -42.25 -6.22
N GLN A 661 -20.35 -41.77 -5.79
CA GLN A 661 -21.68 -42.41 -5.84
C GLN A 661 -21.97 -43.46 -4.76
N GLN A 662 -22.66 -43.05 -3.69
CA GLN A 662 -24.03 -43.50 -3.44
C GLN A 662 -24.71 -42.72 -2.30
N SER A 663 -25.98 -42.39 -2.57
CA SER A 663 -27.03 -41.93 -1.66
C SER A 663 -26.91 -40.54 -1.03
N LEU A 664 -27.60 -39.58 -1.64
CA LEU A 664 -28.65 -38.78 -1.00
C LEU A 664 -29.49 -38.12 -2.10
N GLN A 665 -30.38 -38.90 -2.71
CA GLN A 665 -31.57 -38.35 -3.36
C GLN A 665 -32.59 -38.00 -2.28
N GLN A 666 -33.36 -36.95 -2.57
CA GLN A 666 -34.53 -36.41 -1.87
C GLN A 666 -34.24 -35.43 -0.74
N PHE A 667 -34.41 -34.13 -0.99
CA PHE A 667 -35.42 -33.33 -0.28
C PHE A 667 -35.91 -32.17 -1.17
N ASN A 668 -37.21 -31.89 -1.02
CA ASN A 668 -38.08 -31.14 -1.91
C ASN A 668 -37.73 -29.66 -2.10
N VAL A 669 -37.90 -29.14 -3.33
CA VAL A 669 -38.22 -27.72 -3.56
C VAL A 669 -39.65 -27.61 -4.08
N LYS A 670 -40.51 -26.98 -3.27
CA LYS A 670 -41.89 -26.60 -3.59
C LYS A 670 -41.88 -25.65 -4.80
N ARG A 671 -42.63 -25.99 -5.86
CA ARG A 671 -43.04 -25.03 -6.89
C ARG A 671 -44.37 -24.40 -6.47
N SER A 672 -44.37 -23.08 -6.30
CA SER A 672 -45.58 -22.26 -6.27
C SER A 672 -46.07 -22.03 -7.70
N HIS A 673 -47.34 -22.35 -7.94
CA HIS A 673 -48.13 -21.90 -9.08
C HIS A 673 -48.37 -20.39 -8.99
N ASP A 674 -48.29 -19.69 -10.13
CA ASP A 674 -49.40 -18.86 -10.63
C ASP A 674 -49.21 -18.51 -12.12
N ASP A 675 -50.22 -18.96 -12.87
CA ASP A 675 -50.88 -18.52 -14.10
C ASP A 675 -50.29 -17.41 -15.01
N THR A 676 -50.27 -17.70 -16.31
CA THR A 676 -51.17 -17.01 -17.26
C THR A 676 -51.31 -17.79 -18.58
N GLU A 677 -52.54 -17.84 -19.06
CA GLU A 677 -53.03 -18.45 -20.29
C GLU A 677 -52.43 -17.80 -21.55
N ASP A 678 -52.17 -18.59 -22.60
CA ASP A 678 -52.74 -18.27 -23.93
C ASP A 678 -52.65 -19.45 -24.94
N HIS A 679 -53.66 -19.49 -25.81
CA HIS A 679 -54.09 -20.60 -26.67
C HIS A 679 -53.25 -20.85 -27.95
N PRO A 680 -53.48 -21.99 -28.68
CA PRO A 680 -52.52 -22.56 -29.62
C PRO A 680 -52.80 -22.18 -31.10
N HIS A 681 -51.74 -22.06 -31.90
CA HIS A 681 -51.85 -22.17 -33.36
C HIS A 681 -50.70 -22.96 -34.01
N HIS A 682 -51.10 -24.12 -34.53
CA HIS A 682 -50.54 -24.84 -35.67
C HIS A 682 -49.93 -23.95 -36.76
N LYS A 683 -48.69 -24.24 -37.23
CA LYS A 683 -48.39 -24.97 -38.49
C LYS A 683 -46.95 -24.74 -38.99
N ARG A 684 -46.44 -25.85 -39.55
CA ARG A 684 -45.57 -25.99 -40.74
C ARG A 684 -44.05 -25.93 -40.56
N SER A 685 -43.49 -27.14 -40.66
CA SER A 685 -42.22 -27.45 -41.31
C SER A 685 -42.07 -26.72 -42.65
N LYS A 686 -40.84 -26.32 -42.97
CA LYS A 686 -40.22 -26.54 -44.29
C LYS A 686 -38.71 -26.38 -44.17
N HIS A 687 -38.01 -27.40 -44.69
CA HIS A 687 -36.65 -27.36 -45.21
C HIS A 687 -36.34 -26.03 -45.93
N VAL A 688 -35.16 -25.45 -45.73
CA VAL A 688 -33.87 -25.78 -46.35
C VAL A 688 -32.76 -25.38 -45.39
#